data_AF-A0A7S0FAV6-F1
#
_entry.id   AF-A0A7S0FAV6-F1
#
_cell.length_a   1.000
_cell.length_b   1.000
_cell.length_c   1.000
_cell.angle_alpha   90.00
_cell.angle_beta   90.00
_cell.angle_gamma   90.00
#
_symmetry.space_group_name_H-M   'P 1'
#
loop_
_entity.id
_entity.type
_entity.pdbx_description
1 polymer ?
#
loop_
_entity_poly.entity_id
_entity_poly.type
_entity_poly.pdbx_seq_one_letter_code
_entity_poly.pdbx_strand_id
1 'polypeptide(L)'
;APGEAGEVVVNPGPAVPDGPKASVMALTMRLPGEAWNPSQYWCMYCSGSDSVSKWPFNRWDTDPYYEEGGDSNLTGKAYTCHGGFLSQEQIVQFDNEHFGLDLTEAKSMLPGQRVSLEVGYQCLVASGFTKQSLRGRRMGVWFGDVGPDWHSFQTEWGRFNLDINPQTMGTSMNNSVTAGRLAHIYDLRGPISSYDTACSASLVAMNAAHLLMFDSDPPRKDNAEALVQGINTLLGPGSFIGNCMATMLSHQGRSFTFNRSADGYQRGEGCGAIFIKLFQGNKKEEEERVAALIGTATNQDGRSASLTAPNGPAQQAVIKKSMAFAGINPNTVSIAECHGTGTALGDPIEVGALMAVMHQREFPLLKTSAKSNIGHLEAGAGIAGLTKCIMMVNMATAPPNCHINIINPHLTTEGYPVYFDTEQVDTGFSSLYCGVSSFGFGGTNSRADVYGFASKGHKAVIRFYLPKPTPPRVQPIGQDIFICGSWTGWSEYETLEVGTYGTYSCAIALGETRIEKFFLSCSEDTYEAIHPLIEDADQSAQIVGPDFEGKDLVWMIDGYKDEAPAGTIYEITFTWTADRKTISWEKVDSSSDYKMLGADYEHKYYLTGSWRTWEGFQEMRKVDDKGESYTGTFKIGYRCMEEFQIVRDADPKQVLYPCLPKCDRGGVPLMGPDAKGKGKNWLVKGNQHQEVNVRLTIVNSKATVTVTGPRSEKCWRCWESWAVDPSQTFYLTGTFNNGAATPMLPDEDRPGLHVGRITLDTEGTASFQIILQEDHSLVLHPSEDMALQGPDEAGGNAWYLEGPSNATYEVTLDLMQMDRTKMVSWRPNIKALA
;
A
#
# COMPACT_ATOMS: atom_id res chain seq x y z
N ALA A 1 27.26 32.13 -16.99
CA ALA A 1 28.22 31.59 -16.00
C ALA A 1 27.59 31.74 -14.60
N PRO A 2 27.65 30.69 -13.76
CA PRO A 2 27.30 30.78 -12.35
C PRO A 2 28.51 31.26 -11.55
N GLY A 3 28.34 32.32 -10.76
CA GLY A 3 29.34 32.85 -9.86
C GLY A 3 29.37 34.36 -9.85
N GLU A 4 28.99 34.97 -8.72
CA GLU A 4 29.72 36.07 -8.07
C GLU A 4 29.02 36.38 -6.73
N ALA A 5 29.75 36.19 -5.63
CA ALA A 5 29.38 36.36 -4.23
C ALA A 5 28.24 35.45 -3.69
N GLY A 6 28.62 34.29 -3.13
CA GLY A 6 27.73 33.48 -2.30
C GLY A 6 27.40 34.21 -1.00
N GLU A 7 26.41 35.10 -1.05
CA GLU A 7 25.85 35.71 0.15
C GLU A 7 25.14 34.62 0.96
N VAL A 8 25.57 34.43 2.20
CA VAL A 8 24.84 33.62 3.17
C VAL A 8 23.55 34.36 3.49
N VAL A 9 22.46 33.96 2.83
CA VAL A 9 21.14 34.52 3.11
C VAL A 9 20.48 33.65 4.17
N VAL A 10 20.34 34.19 5.38
CA VAL A 10 19.47 33.59 6.40
C VAL A 10 18.04 33.95 6.01
N ASN A 11 17.32 33.01 5.41
CA ASN A 11 15.91 33.23 5.11
C ASN A 11 15.15 33.17 6.45
N PRO A 12 14.52 34.27 6.91
CA PRO A 12 14.04 34.36 8.28
C PRO A 12 12.95 33.32 8.59
N GLY A 13 12.20 32.86 7.57
CA GLY A 13 11.01 32.03 7.76
C GLY A 13 9.77 32.86 8.11
N PRO A 14 8.64 32.23 8.46
CA PRO A 14 7.44 32.94 8.90
C PRO A 14 7.67 33.74 10.19
N ALA A 15 6.92 34.83 10.36
CA ALA A 15 6.97 35.66 11.56
C ALA A 15 6.39 34.94 12.79
N VAL A 16 6.66 35.48 13.98
CA VAL A 16 5.98 35.04 15.21
C VAL A 16 4.47 35.28 15.06
N PRO A 17 3.61 34.29 15.37
CA PRO A 17 2.17 34.46 15.24
C PRO A 17 1.59 35.34 16.35
N ASP A 18 0.62 36.19 16.00
CA ASP A 18 -0.05 37.10 16.93
C ASP A 18 -1.11 36.40 17.81
N GLY A 19 -1.57 35.21 17.41
CA GLY A 19 -2.60 34.46 18.13
C GLY A 19 -2.22 34.04 19.56
N PRO A 20 -3.22 33.52 20.32
CA PRO A 20 -2.99 32.91 21.63
C PRO A 20 -2.00 31.76 21.52
N LYS A 21 -1.12 31.62 22.52
CA LYS A 21 -0.04 30.63 22.50
C LYS A 21 0.31 30.12 23.88
N ALA A 22 0.69 28.85 23.95
CA ALA A 22 1.32 28.24 25.11
C ALA A 22 2.81 27.97 24.82
N SER A 23 3.64 28.09 25.83
CA SER A 23 5.05 27.72 25.77
C SER A 23 5.20 26.23 26.02
N VAL A 24 5.79 25.51 25.08
CA VAL A 24 6.26 24.14 25.30
C VAL A 24 7.58 24.22 26.05
N MET A 25 7.58 23.80 27.31
CA MET A 25 8.74 23.95 28.19
C MET A 25 9.63 22.71 28.20
N ALA A 26 9.05 21.53 28.01
CA ALA A 26 9.77 20.28 27.89
C ALA A 26 8.92 19.25 27.14
N LEU A 27 9.61 18.28 26.56
CA LEU A 27 9.02 17.10 25.96
C LEU A 27 9.92 15.89 26.22
N THR A 28 9.32 14.71 26.31
CA THR A 28 10.07 13.45 26.33
C THR A 28 9.22 12.32 25.78
N MET A 29 9.90 11.30 25.25
CA MET A 29 9.26 10.14 24.61
C MET A 29 10.00 8.86 24.97
N ARG A 30 9.26 7.76 24.98
CA ARG A 30 9.78 6.40 24.80
C ARG A 30 9.16 5.82 23.55
N LEU A 31 10.00 5.50 22.58
CA LEU A 31 9.61 4.99 21.28
C LEU A 31 10.26 3.63 21.01
N PRO A 32 9.73 2.87 20.03
CA PRO A 32 10.40 1.71 19.45
C PRO A 32 11.81 2.05 18.94
N GLY A 33 12.63 1.03 18.73
CA GLY A 33 14.04 1.22 18.32
C GLY A 33 14.94 1.76 19.43
N GLU A 34 14.59 1.48 20.69
CA GLU A 34 15.34 1.89 21.89
C GLU A 34 15.58 3.40 22.01
N ALA A 35 14.64 4.22 21.52
CA ALA A 35 14.76 5.67 21.60
C ALA A 35 14.09 6.25 22.85
N TRP A 36 14.92 6.63 23.85
CA TRP A 36 14.49 7.01 25.20
C TRP A 36 14.76 8.50 25.52
N ASN A 37 15.47 9.21 24.63
CA ASN A 37 15.83 10.61 24.82
C ASN A 37 15.84 11.40 23.49
N PRO A 38 15.77 12.75 23.55
CA PRO A 38 15.73 13.64 22.38
C PRO A 38 16.71 13.33 21.27
N SER A 39 17.96 13.04 21.62
CA SER A 39 18.99 12.76 20.63
C SER A 39 18.75 11.42 19.93
N GLN A 40 18.35 10.38 20.67
CA GLN A 40 18.13 9.05 20.11
C GLN A 40 16.96 9.03 19.13
N TYR A 41 15.79 9.55 19.51
CA TYR A 41 14.67 9.54 18.57
C TYR A 41 14.87 10.51 17.41
N TRP A 42 15.63 11.61 17.57
CA TRP A 42 16.02 12.44 16.43
C TRP A 42 16.88 11.67 15.44
N CYS A 43 17.92 10.99 15.94
CA CYS A 43 18.81 10.20 15.10
C CYS A 43 18.04 9.11 14.36
N MET A 44 17.13 8.41 15.04
CA MET A 44 16.26 7.38 14.46
C MET A 44 15.40 7.94 13.30
N TYR A 45 14.79 9.12 13.47
CA TYR A 45 14.05 9.76 12.38
C TYR A 45 14.98 10.18 11.23
N CYS A 46 16.10 10.84 11.52
CA CYS A 46 17.00 11.37 10.48
C CYS A 46 17.70 10.28 9.67
N SER A 47 17.98 9.12 10.27
CA SER A 47 18.55 7.98 9.57
C SER A 47 17.53 7.21 8.72
N GLY A 48 16.24 7.59 8.76
CA GLY A 48 15.18 6.86 8.07
C GLY A 48 15.01 5.43 8.60
N SER A 49 15.23 5.22 9.90
CA SER A 49 15.17 3.88 10.48
C SER A 49 13.73 3.37 10.58
N ASP A 50 13.50 2.15 10.10
CA ASP A 50 12.33 1.33 10.41
C ASP A 50 12.57 0.62 11.76
N SER A 51 11.78 0.99 12.78
CA SER A 51 11.84 0.44 14.13
C SER A 51 10.81 -0.68 14.37
N VAL A 52 10.11 -1.12 13.33
CA VAL A 52 9.14 -2.22 13.39
C VAL A 52 9.89 -3.55 13.39
N SER A 53 9.51 -4.43 14.32
CA SER A 53 10.03 -5.80 14.40
C SER A 53 8.92 -6.82 14.26
N LYS A 54 9.27 -8.10 14.06
CA LYS A 54 8.34 -9.19 14.34
C LYS A 54 7.95 -9.16 15.83
N TRP A 55 6.78 -9.71 16.16
CA TRP A 55 6.33 -9.87 17.55
C TRP A 55 7.42 -10.49 18.41
N PRO A 56 7.85 -9.80 19.48
CA PRO A 56 8.85 -10.34 20.38
C PRO A 56 8.31 -11.55 21.14
N PHE A 57 9.06 -12.65 21.15
CA PHE A 57 8.66 -13.90 21.83
C PHE A 57 8.41 -13.71 23.33
N ASN A 58 9.08 -12.74 23.95
CA ASN A 58 8.88 -12.38 25.36
C ASN A 58 7.59 -11.57 25.62
N ARG A 59 6.81 -11.25 24.59
CA ARG A 59 5.44 -10.72 24.71
C ARG A 59 4.42 -11.85 24.61
N TRP A 60 4.47 -12.63 23.55
CA TRP A 60 3.67 -13.83 23.36
C TRP A 60 4.28 -14.74 22.29
N ASP A 61 3.88 -16.01 22.31
CA ASP A 61 4.21 -16.96 21.25
C ASP A 61 3.46 -16.59 19.96
N THR A 62 4.14 -16.57 18.82
CA THR A 62 3.55 -16.13 17.54
C THR A 62 2.68 -17.22 16.91
N ASP A 63 3.12 -18.48 17.00
CA ASP A 63 2.55 -19.60 16.26
C ASP A 63 1.03 -19.82 16.50
N PRO A 64 0.50 -19.62 17.72
CA PRO A 64 -0.94 -19.79 17.95
C PRO A 64 -1.82 -18.71 17.31
N TYR A 65 -1.27 -17.55 16.98
CA TYR A 65 -2.05 -16.34 16.67
C TYR A 65 -1.77 -15.74 15.30
N TYR A 66 -0.84 -16.31 14.53
CA TYR A 66 -0.43 -15.80 13.23
C TYR A 66 -0.56 -16.86 12.15
N GLU A 67 -1.04 -16.47 10.98
CA GLU A 67 -1.11 -17.31 9.79
C GLU A 67 -0.90 -16.44 8.55
N GLU A 68 0.26 -16.60 7.90
CA GLU A 68 0.63 -15.80 6.73
C GLU A 68 -0.34 -16.06 5.56
N GLY A 69 -0.89 -14.99 4.99
CA GLY A 69 -1.86 -15.10 3.89
C GLY A 69 -3.21 -15.72 4.27
N GLY A 70 -3.43 -16.07 5.54
CA GLY A 70 -4.70 -16.60 6.03
C GLY A 70 -5.77 -15.51 6.14
N ASP A 71 -7.03 -15.87 5.88
CA ASP A 71 -8.16 -14.99 6.19
C ASP A 71 -8.36 -14.95 7.70
N SER A 72 -8.14 -13.78 8.29
CA SER A 72 -8.30 -13.57 9.72
C SER A 72 -9.72 -13.82 10.22
N ASN A 73 -10.75 -13.62 9.40
CA ASN A 73 -12.14 -13.88 9.78
C ASN A 73 -12.43 -15.38 9.91
N LEU A 74 -11.76 -16.21 9.09
CA LEU A 74 -11.93 -17.66 9.11
C LEU A 74 -11.05 -18.33 10.17
N THR A 75 -9.80 -17.89 10.28
CA THR A 75 -8.78 -18.55 11.11
C THR A 75 -8.81 -18.10 12.57
N GLY A 76 -9.35 -16.91 12.86
CA GLY A 76 -9.20 -16.30 14.18
C GLY A 76 -7.76 -15.86 14.47
N LYS A 77 -6.91 -15.73 13.45
CA LYS A 77 -5.49 -15.38 13.56
C LYS A 77 -5.18 -14.11 12.79
N ALA A 78 -4.09 -13.43 13.16
CA ALA A 78 -3.60 -12.27 12.42
C ALA A 78 -2.86 -12.71 11.15
N TYR A 79 -3.06 -11.99 10.04
CA TYR A 79 -2.29 -12.19 8.81
C TYR A 79 -0.93 -11.47 8.82
N THR A 80 -0.66 -10.64 9.84
CA THR A 80 0.62 -9.96 10.05
C THR A 80 1.08 -10.10 11.49
N CYS A 81 2.38 -10.31 11.69
CA CYS A 81 3.00 -10.47 13.02
C CYS A 81 4.10 -9.44 13.29
N HIS A 82 3.97 -8.23 12.74
CA HIS A 82 4.91 -7.14 12.98
C HIS A 82 4.34 -6.10 13.94
N GLY A 83 5.19 -5.23 14.48
CA GLY A 83 4.81 -4.11 15.34
C GLY A 83 5.99 -3.25 15.78
N GLY A 84 5.73 -1.98 16.10
CA GLY A 84 6.71 -1.12 16.76
C GLY A 84 6.69 -1.39 18.26
N PHE A 85 7.68 -2.11 18.79
CA PHE A 85 7.73 -2.46 20.21
C PHE A 85 8.77 -1.63 20.96
N LEU A 86 8.40 -1.21 22.16
CA LEU A 86 9.37 -0.87 23.20
C LEU A 86 10.14 -2.14 23.56
N SER A 87 11.45 -2.00 23.80
CA SER A 87 12.28 -3.11 24.27
C SER A 87 11.72 -3.66 25.58
N GLN A 88 12.08 -4.90 25.91
CA GLN A 88 11.61 -5.53 27.14
C GLN A 88 11.96 -4.67 28.36
N GLU A 89 13.17 -4.11 28.38
CA GLU A 89 13.61 -3.24 29.45
C GLU A 89 12.75 -1.97 29.56
N GLN A 90 12.44 -1.33 28.43
CA GLN A 90 11.60 -0.12 28.38
C GLN A 90 10.19 -0.32 28.95
N ILE A 91 9.62 -1.52 28.76
CA ILE A 91 8.24 -1.81 29.15
C ILE A 91 8.14 -2.40 30.57
N VAL A 92 9.09 -3.25 31.00
CA VAL A 92 8.95 -3.98 32.28
C VAL A 92 9.71 -3.36 33.45
N GLN A 93 10.83 -2.68 33.20
CA GLN A 93 11.62 -2.09 34.28
C GLN A 93 10.92 -0.84 34.82
N PHE A 94 10.97 -0.68 36.15
CA PHE A 94 10.33 0.43 36.82
C PHE A 94 10.96 0.66 38.20
N ASP A 95 11.32 1.90 38.52
CA ASP A 95 11.85 2.28 39.83
C ASP A 95 10.70 2.60 40.81
N ASN A 96 10.12 1.57 41.43
CA ASN A 96 8.99 1.73 42.34
C ASN A 96 9.34 2.57 43.59
N GLU A 97 10.55 2.43 44.13
CA GLU A 97 11.00 3.17 45.31
C GLU A 97 11.07 4.66 45.02
N HIS A 98 11.54 5.03 43.83
CA HIS A 98 11.53 6.43 43.40
C HIS A 98 10.12 7.02 43.43
N PHE A 99 9.10 6.29 42.97
CA PHE A 99 7.72 6.77 42.99
C PHE A 99 6.99 6.53 44.31
N GLY A 100 7.66 5.97 45.32
CA GLY A 100 7.06 5.71 46.64
C GLY A 100 5.97 4.63 46.60
N LEU A 101 6.08 3.69 45.66
CA LEU A 101 5.15 2.57 45.48
C LEU A 101 5.73 1.30 46.12
N ASP A 102 4.87 0.56 46.81
CA ASP A 102 5.23 -0.77 47.30
C ASP A 102 5.55 -1.70 46.12
N LEU A 103 6.49 -2.62 46.31
CA LEU A 103 6.89 -3.56 45.26
C LEU A 103 5.70 -4.41 44.78
N THR A 104 4.80 -4.80 45.68
CA THR A 104 3.62 -5.63 45.37
C THR A 104 2.63 -4.85 44.51
N GLU A 105 2.42 -3.57 44.81
CA GLU A 105 1.61 -2.68 43.99
C GLU A 105 2.25 -2.49 42.61
N ALA A 106 3.55 -2.18 42.56
CA ALA A 106 4.27 -1.97 41.32
C ALA A 106 4.25 -3.20 40.39
N LYS A 107 4.37 -4.41 40.94
CA LYS A 107 4.20 -5.67 40.20
C LYS A 107 2.79 -5.84 39.63
N SER A 108 1.78 -5.35 40.34
CA SER A 108 0.38 -5.46 39.93
C SER A 108 0.02 -4.47 38.83
N MET A 109 0.71 -3.32 38.74
CA MET A 109 0.41 -2.25 37.78
C MET A 109 0.60 -2.67 36.32
N LEU A 110 -0.35 -2.30 35.47
CA LEU A 110 -0.18 -2.36 34.02
C LEU A 110 1.12 -1.65 33.60
N PRO A 111 1.92 -2.23 32.68
CA PRO A 111 3.17 -1.61 32.21
C PRO A 111 2.98 -0.17 31.73
N GLY A 112 1.87 0.13 31.07
CA GLY A 112 1.55 1.48 30.60
C GLY A 112 1.48 2.53 31.72
N GLN A 113 0.97 2.17 32.92
CA GLN A 113 0.96 3.10 34.05
C GLN A 113 2.37 3.43 34.55
N ARG A 114 3.25 2.41 34.59
CA ARG A 114 4.65 2.54 35.01
C ARG A 114 5.45 3.39 34.04
N VAL A 115 5.32 3.10 32.74
CA VAL A 115 5.95 3.89 31.66
C VAL A 115 5.48 5.35 31.71
N SER A 116 4.18 5.58 31.91
CA SER A 116 3.61 6.94 31.98
C SER A 116 4.18 7.75 33.15
N LEU A 117 4.36 7.13 34.32
CA LEU A 117 4.97 7.77 35.50
C LEU A 117 6.43 8.16 35.27
N GLU A 118 7.20 7.36 34.56
CA GLU A 118 8.60 7.70 34.28
C GLU A 118 8.70 8.79 33.23
N VAL A 119 7.98 8.66 32.12
CA VAL A 119 7.98 9.64 31.01
C VAL A 119 7.44 10.99 31.49
N GLY A 120 6.36 11.02 32.27
CA GLY A 120 5.79 12.25 32.82
C GLY A 120 6.78 12.97 33.73
N TYR A 121 7.41 12.24 34.65
CA TYR A 121 8.38 12.81 35.59
C TYR A 121 9.64 13.29 34.88
N GLN A 122 10.17 12.53 33.92
CA GLN A 122 11.32 12.94 33.10
C GLN A 122 11.06 14.25 32.35
N CYS A 123 9.86 14.41 31.79
CA CYS A 123 9.45 15.66 31.14
C CYS A 123 9.43 16.84 32.12
N LEU A 124 8.88 16.64 33.32
CA LEU A 124 8.84 17.69 34.34
C LEU A 124 10.24 18.03 34.87
N VAL A 125 11.10 17.04 35.09
CA VAL A 125 12.50 17.28 35.49
C VAL A 125 13.27 18.04 34.41
N ALA A 126 13.03 17.74 33.13
CA ALA A 126 13.66 18.46 32.01
C ALA A 126 13.26 19.95 31.95
N SER A 127 12.13 20.33 32.55
CA SER A 127 11.70 21.73 32.72
C SER A 127 12.11 22.35 34.07
N GLY A 128 12.98 21.68 34.82
CA GLY A 128 13.57 22.18 36.07
C GLY A 128 12.79 21.83 37.34
N PHE A 129 11.78 20.97 37.28
CA PHE A 129 11.06 20.53 38.47
C PHE A 129 11.83 19.49 39.28
N THR A 130 11.66 19.57 40.59
CA THR A 130 11.99 18.52 41.56
C THR A 130 10.71 17.97 42.19
N LYS A 131 10.75 16.78 42.79
CA LYS A 131 9.61 16.23 43.57
C LYS A 131 9.04 17.24 44.57
N GLN A 132 9.92 17.95 45.26
CA GLN A 132 9.49 18.95 46.26
C GLN A 132 8.78 20.15 45.61
N SER A 133 9.19 20.58 44.42
CA SER A 133 8.55 21.70 43.71
C SER A 133 7.22 21.34 43.03
N LEU A 134 6.94 20.05 42.84
CA LEU A 134 5.67 19.57 42.28
C LEU A 134 4.57 19.45 43.34
N ARG A 135 4.93 19.27 44.62
CA ARG A 135 3.97 19.14 45.71
C ARG A 135 3.00 20.32 45.80
N GLY A 136 1.71 20.01 45.77
CA GLY A 136 0.62 20.97 45.80
C GLY A 136 0.52 21.85 44.56
N ARG A 137 1.28 21.58 43.50
CA ARG A 137 1.34 22.43 42.31
C ARG A 137 0.02 22.37 41.55
N ARG A 138 -0.51 23.53 41.17
CA ARG A 138 -1.74 23.65 40.38
C ARG A 138 -1.42 23.48 38.89
N MET A 139 -1.01 22.27 38.52
CA MET A 139 -0.80 21.83 37.14
C MET A 139 -1.86 20.78 36.84
N GLY A 140 -2.52 20.89 35.69
CA GLY A 140 -3.45 19.84 35.26
C GLY A 140 -2.76 18.72 34.50
N VAL A 141 -3.48 17.60 34.33
CA VAL A 141 -3.03 16.40 33.62
C VAL A 141 -4.07 16.01 32.57
N TRP A 142 -3.67 16.00 31.31
CA TRP A 142 -4.52 15.59 30.18
C TRP A 142 -3.90 14.38 29.50
N PHE A 143 -4.63 13.27 29.51
CA PHE A 143 -4.07 11.96 29.20
C PHE A 143 -4.81 11.29 28.05
N GLY A 144 -4.14 10.99 26.94
CA GLY A 144 -4.68 10.19 25.85
C GLY A 144 -4.38 8.71 26.06
N ASP A 145 -5.43 7.89 26.19
CA ASP A 145 -5.31 6.46 26.48
C ASP A 145 -6.53 5.71 25.93
N VAL A 146 -6.29 4.67 25.14
CA VAL A 146 -7.31 3.75 24.61
C VAL A 146 -7.33 2.41 25.37
N GLY A 147 -6.56 2.33 26.45
CA GLY A 147 -6.33 1.11 27.22
C GLY A 147 -5.34 0.14 26.58
N PRO A 148 -4.82 -0.82 27.37
CA PRO A 148 -3.93 -1.85 26.86
C PRO A 148 -4.69 -2.73 25.86
N ASP A 149 -4.21 -2.75 24.61
CA ASP A 149 -4.84 -3.49 23.51
C ASP A 149 -6.33 -3.21 23.35
N TRP A 150 -6.69 -1.92 23.35
CA TRP A 150 -8.09 -1.48 23.19
C TRP A 150 -9.01 -2.11 24.25
N HIS A 151 -8.51 -2.13 25.48
CA HIS A 151 -9.13 -2.73 26.67
C HIS A 151 -9.22 -4.27 26.66
N SER A 152 -8.85 -4.97 25.58
CA SER A 152 -8.97 -6.43 25.49
C SER A 152 -8.07 -7.15 26.48
N PHE A 153 -6.94 -6.54 26.84
CA PHE A 153 -5.99 -7.12 27.80
C PHE A 153 -6.20 -6.64 29.24
N GLN A 154 -7.13 -5.69 29.45
CA GLN A 154 -7.34 -5.07 30.75
C GLN A 154 -7.75 -6.10 31.79
N THR A 155 -8.71 -6.98 31.48
CA THR A 155 -9.19 -8.05 32.38
C THR A 155 -8.23 -9.22 32.47
N GLU A 156 -7.47 -9.47 31.40
CA GLU A 156 -6.54 -10.60 31.28
C GLU A 156 -5.27 -10.39 32.11
N TRP A 157 -4.79 -9.16 32.24
CA TRP A 157 -3.66 -8.84 33.12
C TRP A 157 -3.86 -9.36 34.55
N GLY A 158 -5.09 -9.22 35.06
CA GLY A 158 -5.52 -9.71 36.36
C GLY A 158 -5.43 -11.23 36.54
N ARG A 159 -5.60 -11.96 35.44
CA ARG A 159 -5.60 -13.43 35.39
C ARG A 159 -4.21 -14.01 35.24
N PHE A 160 -3.36 -13.35 34.45
CA PHE A 160 -2.02 -13.84 34.11
C PHE A 160 -0.92 -13.41 35.06
N ASN A 161 -1.15 -12.41 35.91
CA ASN A 161 -0.17 -11.96 36.88
C ASN A 161 -0.45 -12.58 38.26
N LEU A 162 0.27 -13.66 38.55
CA LEU A 162 0.14 -14.45 39.79
C LEU A 162 0.62 -13.70 41.05
N ASP A 163 1.38 -12.63 40.88
CA ASP A 163 1.91 -11.79 41.96
C ASP A 163 0.98 -10.60 42.28
N ILE A 164 -0.25 -10.57 41.74
CA ILE A 164 -1.20 -9.48 41.98
C ILE A 164 -1.63 -9.43 43.44
N ASN A 165 -1.60 -8.23 44.02
CA ASN A 165 -2.31 -7.94 45.25
C ASN A 165 -3.79 -7.65 44.95
N PRO A 166 -4.75 -8.51 45.37
CA PRO A 166 -6.17 -8.34 45.07
C PRO A 166 -6.74 -7.00 45.56
N GLN A 167 -6.17 -6.42 46.62
CA GLN A 167 -6.61 -5.13 47.18
C GLN A 167 -6.29 -3.95 46.26
N THR A 168 -5.26 -4.09 45.40
CA THR A 168 -4.81 -3.05 44.47
C THR A 168 -5.27 -3.29 43.03
N MET A 169 -6.03 -4.37 42.78
CA MET A 169 -6.43 -4.78 41.44
C MET A 169 -7.19 -3.67 40.69
N GLY A 170 -8.13 -3.02 41.38
CA GLY A 170 -8.93 -1.95 40.80
C GLY A 170 -8.11 -0.74 40.34
N THR A 171 -7.03 -0.39 41.06
CA THR A 171 -6.15 0.74 40.69
C THR A 171 -5.03 0.35 39.74
N SER A 172 -4.67 -0.93 39.71
CA SER A 172 -3.58 -1.45 38.89
C SER A 172 -3.98 -1.72 37.44
N MET A 173 -5.27 -1.99 37.19
CA MET A 173 -5.80 -2.35 35.88
C MET A 173 -6.63 -1.24 35.21
N ASN A 174 -7.09 -0.23 35.96
CA ASN A 174 -8.00 0.78 35.41
C ASN A 174 -7.25 1.89 34.67
N ASN A 175 -7.61 2.16 33.42
CA ASN A 175 -6.97 3.19 32.58
C ASN A 175 -7.25 4.62 33.07
N SER A 176 -8.41 4.85 33.69
CA SER A 176 -8.71 6.15 34.32
C SER A 176 -7.76 6.46 35.48
N VAL A 177 -7.21 5.42 36.12
CA VAL A 177 -6.25 5.55 37.22
C VAL A 177 -4.88 5.98 36.71
N THR A 178 -4.53 5.80 35.43
CA THR A 178 -3.23 6.25 34.91
C THR A 178 -3.04 7.76 35.12
N ALA A 179 -4.01 8.58 34.69
CA ALA A 179 -3.98 10.03 34.88
C ALA A 179 -4.08 10.43 36.37
N GLY A 180 -4.94 9.76 37.13
CA GLY A 180 -5.08 10.01 38.57
C GLY A 180 -3.82 9.67 39.36
N ARG A 181 -3.10 8.61 38.97
CA ARG A 181 -1.86 8.17 39.61
C ARG A 181 -0.71 9.14 39.36
N LEU A 182 -0.61 9.71 38.15
CA LEU A 182 0.35 10.80 37.87
C LEU A 182 0.14 11.97 38.83
N ALA A 183 -1.09 12.47 38.93
CA ALA A 183 -1.41 13.58 39.82
C ALA A 183 -1.23 13.21 41.30
N HIS A 184 -1.57 11.99 41.70
CA HIS A 184 -1.39 11.52 43.08
C HIS A 184 0.09 11.46 43.47
N ILE A 185 0.92 10.81 42.65
CA ILE A 185 2.34 10.58 42.94
C ILE A 185 3.15 11.88 42.89
N TYR A 186 2.82 12.79 41.97
CA TYR A 186 3.47 14.10 41.88
C TYR A 186 2.82 15.16 42.78
N ASP A 187 1.69 14.85 43.41
CA ASP A 187 0.86 15.75 44.23
C ASP A 187 0.40 17.01 43.47
N LEU A 188 -0.10 16.82 42.24
CA LEU A 188 -0.68 17.87 41.40
C LEU A 188 -2.14 18.13 41.76
N ARG A 189 -2.54 19.41 41.73
CA ARG A 189 -3.85 19.90 42.18
C ARG A 189 -4.67 20.61 41.10
N GLY A 190 -4.25 20.52 39.83
CA GLY A 190 -5.03 21.03 38.70
C GLY A 190 -6.07 20.02 38.19
N PRO A 191 -6.82 20.37 37.14
CA PRO A 191 -7.78 19.48 36.48
C PRO A 191 -7.11 18.21 35.94
N ILE A 192 -7.82 17.09 35.96
CA ILE A 192 -7.32 15.80 35.44
C ILE A 192 -8.39 15.21 34.52
N SER A 193 -8.02 14.76 33.33
CA SER A 193 -8.94 14.11 32.40
C SER A 193 -8.22 13.11 31.50
N SER A 194 -8.86 11.96 31.30
CA SER A 194 -8.45 10.94 30.33
C SER A 194 -9.35 11.00 29.10
N TYR A 195 -8.76 10.83 27.92
CA TYR A 195 -9.42 10.91 26.62
C TYR A 195 -9.20 9.62 25.84
N ASP A 196 -10.30 8.98 25.46
CA ASP A 196 -10.33 7.89 24.49
C ASP A 196 -11.09 8.39 23.25
N THR A 197 -10.34 8.75 22.22
CA THR A 197 -10.89 9.05 20.89
C THR A 197 -10.11 8.26 19.83
N ALA A 198 -9.72 7.03 20.19
CA ALA A 198 -8.83 6.21 19.39
C ALA A 198 -7.53 6.94 19.03
N CYS A 199 -7.15 6.93 17.75
CA CYS A 199 -5.89 7.47 17.23
C CYS A 199 -5.68 8.98 17.50
N SER A 200 -6.76 9.75 17.70
CA SER A 200 -6.67 11.19 17.99
C SER A 200 -6.49 11.52 19.48
N ALA A 201 -6.55 10.54 20.38
CA ALA A 201 -6.66 10.73 21.82
C ALA A 201 -5.68 11.75 22.42
N SER A 202 -4.38 11.61 22.16
CA SER A 202 -3.39 12.54 22.72
C SER A 202 -3.45 13.96 22.16
N LEU A 203 -3.84 14.16 20.89
CA LEU A 203 -4.06 15.53 20.37
C LEU A 203 -5.39 16.11 20.84
N VAL A 204 -6.42 15.29 21.08
CA VAL A 204 -7.66 15.77 21.73
C VAL A 204 -7.36 16.20 23.16
N ALA A 205 -6.54 15.44 23.89
CA ALA A 205 -6.04 15.81 25.22
C ALA A 205 -5.25 17.12 25.17
N MET A 206 -4.33 17.28 24.20
CA MET A 206 -3.58 18.53 23.97
C MET A 206 -4.52 19.72 23.67
N ASN A 207 -5.49 19.53 22.78
CA ASN A 207 -6.46 20.57 22.45
C ASN A 207 -7.28 20.99 23.67
N ALA A 208 -7.73 20.03 24.49
CA ALA A 208 -8.47 20.35 25.71
C ALA A 208 -7.62 21.13 26.72
N ALA A 209 -6.34 20.75 26.91
CA ALA A 209 -5.42 21.48 27.76
C ALA A 209 -5.18 22.91 27.25
N HIS A 210 -4.91 23.04 25.95
CA HIS A 210 -4.61 24.32 25.31
C HIS A 210 -5.81 25.28 25.34
N LEU A 211 -7.01 24.81 25.02
CA LEU A 211 -8.22 25.65 25.08
C LEU A 211 -8.57 26.03 26.52
N LEU A 212 -8.37 25.13 27.50
CA LEU A 212 -8.67 25.43 28.89
C LEU A 212 -7.80 26.57 29.43
N MET A 213 -6.57 26.74 28.95
CA MET A 213 -5.71 27.88 29.31
C MET A 213 -6.32 29.25 28.97
N PHE A 214 -7.29 29.31 28.06
CA PHE A 214 -7.93 30.54 27.59
C PHE A 214 -9.44 30.58 27.86
N ASP A 215 -9.95 29.71 28.74
CA ASP A 215 -11.39 29.62 29.04
C ASP A 215 -11.93 30.76 29.90
N SER A 216 -11.04 31.63 30.38
CA SER A 216 -11.32 32.72 31.32
C SER A 216 -10.34 33.87 31.13
N ASP A 217 -10.79 35.09 31.42
CA ASP A 217 -9.98 36.31 31.39
C ASP A 217 -10.09 37.04 32.74
N PRO A 218 -9.02 37.07 33.58
CA PRO A 218 -7.71 36.45 33.34
C PRO A 218 -7.73 34.92 33.50
N PRO A 219 -6.78 34.20 32.88
CA PRO A 219 -6.65 32.75 33.02
C PRO A 219 -6.51 32.30 34.49
N ARG A 220 -7.14 31.17 34.82
CA ARG A 220 -7.09 30.62 36.18
C ARG A 220 -5.71 30.02 36.46
N LYS A 221 -5.31 30.06 37.74
CA LYS A 221 -3.99 29.54 38.14
C LYS A 221 -3.89 28.01 38.08
N ASP A 222 -5.01 27.31 37.99
CA ASP A 222 -5.10 25.85 37.93
C ASP A 222 -5.20 25.27 36.51
N ASN A 223 -5.44 26.12 35.50
CA ASN A 223 -5.38 25.73 34.09
C ASN A 223 -4.23 26.38 33.31
N ALA A 224 -3.39 27.22 33.94
CA ALA A 224 -2.24 27.87 33.29
C ALA A 224 -1.04 26.95 33.01
N GLU A 225 -1.01 25.74 33.58
CA GLU A 225 0.06 24.75 33.41
C GLU A 225 -0.53 23.36 33.17
N ALA A 226 0.03 22.62 32.22
CA ALA A 226 -0.47 21.30 31.85
C ALA A 226 0.64 20.31 31.50
N LEU A 227 0.55 19.12 32.11
CA LEU A 227 1.21 17.93 31.62
C LEU A 227 0.26 17.20 30.68
N VAL A 228 0.62 17.10 29.41
CA VAL A 228 -0.14 16.36 28.40
C VAL A 228 0.62 15.10 28.04
N GLN A 229 -0.04 13.94 28.13
CA GLN A 229 0.58 12.66 27.80
C GLN A 229 -0.30 11.82 26.87
N GLY A 230 0.33 10.91 26.15
CA GLY A 230 -0.33 9.89 25.36
C GLY A 230 0.44 8.58 25.44
N ILE A 231 -0.25 7.46 25.54
CA ILE A 231 0.39 6.14 25.59
C ILE A 231 -0.34 5.12 24.73
N ASN A 232 0.41 4.19 24.17
CA ASN A 232 -0.09 2.91 23.72
C ASN A 232 0.83 1.78 24.16
N THR A 233 0.27 0.62 24.47
CA THR A 233 1.01 -0.59 24.86
C THR A 233 0.45 -1.81 24.14
N LEU A 234 1.35 -2.67 23.66
CA LEU A 234 1.04 -3.92 22.96
C LEU A 234 1.38 -5.09 23.87
N LEU A 235 0.39 -5.60 24.59
CA LEU A 235 0.52 -6.61 25.64
C LEU A 235 -0.06 -7.98 25.25
N GLY A 236 -0.94 -8.04 24.26
CA GLY A 236 -1.49 -9.30 23.74
C GLY A 236 -1.85 -9.28 22.26
N PRO A 237 -2.06 -10.47 21.65
CA PRO A 237 -2.32 -10.61 20.21
C PRO A 237 -3.77 -10.30 19.80
N GLY A 238 -4.73 -10.27 20.74
CA GLY A 238 -6.17 -10.21 20.42
C GLY A 238 -6.58 -9.00 19.58
N SER A 239 -6.06 -7.83 19.91
CA SER A 239 -6.26 -6.58 19.16
C SER A 239 -5.59 -6.62 17.77
N PHE A 240 -4.45 -7.30 17.61
CA PHE A 240 -3.89 -7.53 16.27
C PHE A 240 -4.82 -8.39 15.41
N ILE A 241 -5.35 -9.47 15.97
CA ILE A 241 -6.31 -10.35 15.29
C ILE A 241 -7.55 -9.57 14.89
N GLY A 242 -8.15 -8.84 15.83
CA GLY A 242 -9.35 -8.02 15.55
C GLY A 242 -9.12 -6.97 14.48
N ASN A 243 -7.94 -6.32 14.48
CA ASN A 243 -7.60 -5.32 13.47
C ASN A 243 -7.30 -5.95 12.11
N CYS A 244 -6.76 -7.17 12.06
CA CYS A 244 -6.64 -7.94 10.82
C CYS A 244 -8.02 -8.36 10.28
N MET A 245 -8.92 -8.85 11.13
CA MET A 245 -10.31 -9.16 10.74
C MET A 245 -11.01 -7.93 10.16
N ALA A 246 -10.73 -6.75 10.71
CA ALA A 246 -11.24 -5.47 10.22
C ALA A 246 -10.44 -4.89 9.04
N THR A 247 -9.46 -5.61 8.50
CA THR A 247 -8.61 -5.19 7.36
C THR A 247 -7.90 -3.84 7.58
N MET A 248 -7.57 -3.53 8.84
CA MET A 248 -6.96 -2.26 9.21
C MET A 248 -5.42 -2.31 9.12
N LEU A 249 -4.83 -3.49 9.25
CA LEU A 249 -3.38 -3.65 9.31
C LEU A 249 -2.77 -3.93 7.93
N SER A 250 -1.57 -3.43 7.68
CA SER A 250 -0.81 -3.78 6.47
C SER A 250 -0.47 -5.27 6.47
N HIS A 251 -0.65 -5.95 5.33
CA HIS A 251 -0.24 -7.35 5.18
C HIS A 251 1.27 -7.49 5.32
N GLN A 252 2.00 -6.52 4.78
CA GLN A 252 3.45 -6.43 4.92
C GLN A 252 3.88 -5.92 6.29
N GLY A 253 2.96 -5.50 7.16
CA GLY A 253 3.24 -5.16 8.55
C GLY A 253 4.05 -3.88 8.75
N ARG A 254 3.95 -2.91 7.84
CA ARG A 254 4.57 -1.57 7.97
C ARG A 254 3.54 -0.52 7.57
N SER A 255 3.71 0.72 8.03
CA SER A 255 2.88 1.83 7.55
C SER A 255 3.54 2.41 6.29
N PHE A 256 3.08 1.98 5.11
CA PHE A 256 3.60 2.41 3.80
C PHE A 256 3.07 3.80 3.42
N THR A 257 3.19 4.76 4.34
CA THR A 257 2.63 6.10 4.20
C THR A 257 3.11 6.76 2.90
N PHE A 258 2.14 7.20 2.09
CA PHE A 258 2.31 7.81 0.77
C PHE A 258 2.87 6.90 -0.33
N ASN A 259 3.21 5.63 -0.06
CA ASN A 259 3.66 4.70 -1.08
C ASN A 259 2.46 4.04 -1.80
N ARG A 260 2.63 3.70 -3.08
CA ARG A 260 1.69 2.90 -3.88
C ARG A 260 1.22 1.61 -3.19
N SER A 261 2.07 0.98 -2.39
CA SER A 261 1.76 -0.25 -1.63
C SER A 261 1.08 0.01 -0.28
N ALA A 262 0.56 1.22 -0.04
CA ALA A 262 -0.25 1.55 1.13
C ALA A 262 -1.50 0.67 1.20
N ASP A 263 -1.50 -0.32 2.09
CA ASP A 263 -2.56 -1.33 2.27
C ASP A 263 -3.14 -1.36 3.68
N GLY A 264 -2.65 -0.52 4.59
CA GLY A 264 -3.02 -0.56 6.00
C GLY A 264 -1.93 0.04 6.88
N TYR A 265 -2.20 0.16 8.17
CA TYR A 265 -1.21 0.66 9.12
C TYR A 265 -0.52 -0.48 9.86
N GLN A 266 0.60 -0.21 10.51
CA GLN A 266 1.21 -1.12 11.47
C GLN A 266 1.02 -0.61 12.89
N ARG A 267 0.54 -1.42 13.84
CA ARG A 267 0.46 -1.03 15.27
C ARG A 267 1.85 -0.79 15.87
N GLY A 268 1.96 0.17 16.77
CA GLY A 268 3.15 0.40 17.60
C GLY A 268 2.78 0.82 19.02
N GLU A 269 3.69 0.61 19.97
CA GLU A 269 3.61 1.12 21.34
C GLU A 269 4.60 2.25 21.59
N GLY A 270 4.32 3.04 22.61
CA GLY A 270 5.15 4.17 22.99
C GLY A 270 4.40 5.14 23.89
N CYS A 271 5.15 5.97 24.60
CA CYS A 271 4.60 6.97 25.49
C CYS A 271 5.29 8.31 25.28
N GLY A 272 4.49 9.38 25.27
CA GLY A 272 4.97 10.75 25.16
C GLY A 272 4.43 11.64 26.26
N ALA A 273 5.24 12.64 26.65
CA ALA A 273 4.84 13.71 27.54
C ALA A 273 5.32 15.06 27.02
N ILE A 274 4.46 16.07 27.11
CA ILE A 274 4.77 17.46 26.84
C ILE A 274 4.25 18.31 28.00
N PHE A 275 5.12 19.13 28.57
CA PHE A 275 4.76 20.14 29.55
C PHE A 275 4.57 21.48 28.85
N ILE A 276 3.35 22.02 28.93
CA ILE A 276 3.00 23.35 28.41
C ILE A 276 2.60 24.29 29.54
N LYS A 277 2.92 25.58 29.38
CA LYS A 277 2.41 26.65 30.25
C LYS A 277 1.90 27.80 29.41
N LEU A 278 0.92 28.52 29.92
CA LEU A 278 0.38 29.72 29.30
C LEU A 278 1.49 30.76 29.13
N PHE A 279 1.68 31.26 27.90
CA PHE A 279 2.69 32.25 27.59
C PHE A 279 2.40 33.59 28.28
N GLN A 280 3.37 34.12 29.04
CA GLN A 280 3.22 35.36 29.81
C GLN A 280 3.79 36.59 29.09
N GLY A 281 4.22 36.48 27.82
CA GLY A 281 4.66 37.64 27.03
C GLY A 281 6.02 38.22 27.41
N ASN A 282 6.89 37.47 28.09
CA ASN A 282 8.21 37.95 28.51
C ASN A 282 9.35 37.25 27.75
N LYS A 283 10.42 38.00 27.48
CA LYS A 283 11.59 37.54 26.71
C LYS A 283 12.28 36.32 27.33
N LYS A 284 12.38 36.25 28.65
CA LYS A 284 13.01 35.13 29.35
C LYS A 284 12.28 33.81 29.04
N GLU A 285 10.96 33.82 29.05
CA GLU A 285 10.17 32.66 28.70
C GLU A 285 10.34 32.26 27.22
N GLU A 286 10.48 33.23 26.31
CA GLU A 286 10.78 32.94 24.91
C GLU A 286 12.16 32.29 24.72
N GLU A 287 13.14 32.67 25.54
CA GLU A 287 14.48 32.07 25.55
C GLU A 287 14.50 30.67 26.20
N GLU A 288 13.60 30.39 27.14
CA GLU A 288 13.52 29.12 27.87
C GLU A 288 12.65 28.05 27.18
N ARG A 289 11.68 28.45 26.36
CA ARG A 289 10.75 27.48 25.71
C ARG A 289 11.44 26.70 24.59
N VAL A 290 11.02 25.46 24.42
CA VAL A 290 11.44 24.57 23.31
C VAL A 290 10.74 24.95 22.00
N ALA A 291 9.47 25.33 22.07
CA ALA A 291 8.64 25.81 20.97
C ALA A 291 7.40 26.52 21.53
N ALA A 292 6.62 27.18 20.67
CA ALA A 292 5.29 27.67 20.98
C ALA A 292 4.24 26.73 20.38
N LEU A 293 3.26 26.31 21.18
CA LEU A 293 2.00 25.74 20.70
C LEU A 293 1.07 26.91 20.36
N ILE A 294 0.67 27.01 19.10
CA ILE A 294 0.02 28.22 18.56
C ILE A 294 -1.42 27.96 18.11
N GLY A 295 -1.75 26.73 17.76
CA GLY A 295 -3.08 26.37 17.29
C GLY A 295 -3.42 24.95 17.69
N THR A 296 -4.66 24.73 18.15
CA THR A 296 -5.23 23.40 18.27
C THR A 296 -6.69 23.43 17.85
N ALA A 297 -7.16 22.34 17.26
CA ALA A 297 -8.59 22.18 16.98
C ALA A 297 -9.01 20.72 16.98
N THR A 298 -10.27 20.49 17.33
CA THR A 298 -10.96 19.22 17.14
C THR A 298 -12.30 19.42 16.44
N ASN A 299 -12.73 18.40 15.68
CA ASN A 299 -14.07 18.26 15.15
C ASN A 299 -14.43 16.77 14.94
N GLN A 300 -15.51 16.48 14.22
CA GLN A 300 -15.95 15.13 13.92
C GLN A 300 -16.40 15.03 12.45
N ASP A 301 -16.17 13.87 11.83
CA ASP A 301 -16.49 13.57 10.42
C ASP A 301 -18.00 13.65 10.09
N GLY A 302 -18.84 13.50 11.11
CA GLY A 302 -20.28 13.38 11.01
C GLY A 302 -20.69 12.09 10.30
N ARG A 303 -21.64 12.21 9.38
CA ARG A 303 -22.04 11.11 8.50
C ARG A 303 -21.06 11.04 7.32
N SER A 304 -20.13 10.09 7.35
CA SER A 304 -19.26 9.71 6.24
C SER A 304 -19.73 8.40 5.58
N ALA A 305 -18.96 7.87 4.63
CA ALA A 305 -19.31 6.67 3.84
C ALA A 305 -19.49 5.41 4.72
N SER A 306 -18.69 5.29 5.77
CA SER A 306 -18.83 4.29 6.84
C SER A 306 -18.32 4.91 8.14
N LEU A 307 -18.60 4.31 9.31
CA LEU A 307 -18.12 4.84 10.60
C LEU A 307 -16.60 5.05 10.62
N THR A 308 -15.86 4.22 9.88
CA THR A 308 -14.40 4.19 9.84
C THR A 308 -13.80 4.92 8.64
N ALA A 309 -14.63 5.35 7.68
CA ALA A 309 -14.16 6.06 6.50
C ALA A 309 -13.87 7.54 6.85
N PRO A 310 -12.66 8.05 6.55
CA PRO A 310 -12.30 9.43 6.83
C PRO A 310 -13.09 10.42 5.96
N ASN A 311 -13.25 11.66 6.43
CA ASN A 311 -13.96 12.72 5.70
C ASN A 311 -13.05 13.92 5.36
N GLY A 312 -12.69 14.06 4.08
CA GLY A 312 -11.83 15.14 3.58
C GLY A 312 -12.31 16.56 3.97
N PRO A 313 -13.60 16.92 3.75
CA PRO A 313 -14.14 18.21 4.20
C PRO A 313 -14.02 18.47 5.71
N ALA A 314 -14.23 17.46 6.55
CA ALA A 314 -14.05 17.58 8.00
C ALA A 314 -12.57 17.79 8.36
N GLN A 315 -11.64 17.10 7.69
CA GLN A 315 -10.21 17.33 7.85
C GLN A 315 -9.82 18.76 7.43
N GLN A 316 -10.30 19.26 6.30
CA GLN A 316 -10.10 20.66 5.90
C GLN A 316 -10.61 21.63 6.97
N ALA A 317 -11.78 21.37 7.54
CA ALA A 317 -12.39 22.22 8.56
C ALA A 317 -11.57 22.25 9.86
N VAL A 318 -11.06 21.11 10.34
CA VAL A 318 -10.23 21.08 11.56
C VAL A 318 -8.88 21.78 11.34
N ILE A 319 -8.27 21.61 10.16
CA ILE A 319 -7.02 22.28 9.79
C ILE A 319 -7.24 23.81 9.76
N LYS A 320 -8.27 24.29 9.04
CA LYS A 320 -8.62 25.72 8.99
C LYS A 320 -8.90 26.29 10.38
N LYS A 321 -9.61 25.55 11.25
CA LYS A 321 -9.94 25.98 12.61
C LYS A 321 -8.70 26.16 13.49
N SER A 322 -7.75 25.23 13.42
CA SER A 322 -6.49 25.34 14.18
C SER A 322 -5.65 26.53 13.72
N MET A 323 -5.54 26.74 12.41
CA MET A 323 -4.79 27.86 11.83
C MET A 323 -5.44 29.21 12.09
N ALA A 324 -6.78 29.26 12.09
CA ALA A 324 -7.52 30.46 12.48
C ALA A 324 -7.30 30.80 13.95
N PHE A 325 -7.26 29.80 14.84
CA PHE A 325 -6.90 30.00 16.25
C PHE A 325 -5.48 30.57 16.39
N ALA A 326 -4.53 30.05 15.60
CA ALA A 326 -3.15 30.54 15.60
C ALA A 326 -2.96 31.93 14.96
N GLY A 327 -3.93 32.40 14.17
CA GLY A 327 -3.82 33.66 13.42
C GLY A 327 -2.79 33.61 12.29
N ILE A 328 -2.58 32.45 11.67
CA ILE A 328 -1.57 32.26 10.61
C ILE A 328 -2.18 32.08 9.22
N ASN A 329 -1.44 32.47 8.19
CA ASN A 329 -1.77 32.10 6.80
C ASN A 329 -1.45 30.60 6.58
N PRO A 330 -2.42 29.76 6.20
CA PRO A 330 -2.18 28.33 5.97
C PRO A 330 -1.04 28.01 5.01
N ASN A 331 -0.84 28.84 3.99
CA ASN A 331 0.20 28.64 2.97
C ASN A 331 1.63 28.87 3.51
N THR A 332 1.78 29.33 4.76
CA THR A 332 3.08 29.56 5.41
C THR A 332 3.53 28.39 6.29
N VAL A 333 2.71 27.35 6.46
CA VAL A 333 3.12 26.11 7.16
C VAL A 333 4.20 25.41 6.37
N SER A 334 5.38 25.21 6.95
CA SER A 334 6.54 24.64 6.27
C SER A 334 6.47 23.11 6.19
N ILE A 335 6.03 22.46 7.27
CA ILE A 335 6.00 20.99 7.37
C ILE A 335 4.63 20.54 7.91
N ALA A 336 4.03 19.55 7.24
CA ALA A 336 2.86 18.84 7.71
C ALA A 336 3.24 17.42 8.14
N GLU A 337 3.19 17.17 9.45
CA GLU A 337 3.22 15.83 10.00
C GLU A 337 1.81 15.25 9.90
N CYS A 338 1.59 14.41 8.90
CA CYS A 338 0.29 13.83 8.58
C CYS A 338 -0.12 12.77 9.62
N HIS A 339 -1.43 12.52 9.69
CA HIS A 339 -1.94 11.30 10.28
C HIS A 339 -1.37 10.09 9.54
N GLY A 340 -1.35 10.09 8.21
CA GLY A 340 -0.46 9.31 7.35
C GLY A 340 -0.28 7.87 7.79
N THR A 341 -1.37 7.10 7.79
CA THR A 341 -1.40 5.72 8.27
C THR A 341 -0.94 4.70 7.24
N GLY A 342 -0.72 5.10 5.98
CA GLY A 342 -0.36 4.13 4.93
C GLY A 342 -1.57 3.33 4.46
N THR A 343 -2.76 3.91 4.54
CA THR A 343 -3.98 3.28 4.02
C THR A 343 -4.26 3.76 2.60
N ALA A 344 -4.67 2.85 1.72
CA ALA A 344 -4.96 3.14 0.31
C ALA A 344 -5.91 4.33 0.13
N LEU A 345 -6.93 4.43 0.99
CA LEU A 345 -7.96 5.48 0.93
C LEU A 345 -7.60 6.72 1.77
N GLY A 346 -7.02 6.54 2.96
CA GLY A 346 -6.81 7.63 3.91
C GLY A 346 -5.72 8.61 3.48
N ASP A 347 -4.61 8.11 2.93
CA ASP A 347 -3.50 8.95 2.52
C ASP A 347 -3.90 9.96 1.42
N PRO A 348 -4.61 9.57 0.33
CA PRO A 348 -5.17 10.51 -0.65
C PRO A 348 -6.11 11.55 -0.07
N ILE A 349 -7.01 11.14 0.84
CA ILE A 349 -7.99 12.06 1.46
C ILE A 349 -7.27 13.12 2.30
N GLU A 350 -6.28 12.73 3.09
CA GLU A 350 -5.52 13.66 3.92
C GLU A 350 -4.66 14.60 3.08
N VAL A 351 -3.96 14.06 2.08
CA VAL A 351 -3.14 14.86 1.15
C VAL A 351 -4.01 15.87 0.40
N GLY A 352 -5.18 15.46 -0.09
CA GLY A 352 -6.14 16.34 -0.75
C GLY A 352 -6.73 17.39 0.20
N ALA A 353 -7.01 17.03 1.46
CA ALA A 353 -7.48 17.99 2.47
C ALA A 353 -6.43 19.08 2.74
N LEU A 354 -5.16 18.71 2.92
CA LEU A 354 -4.06 19.67 3.09
C LEU A 354 -3.91 20.56 1.87
N MET A 355 -3.95 19.99 0.66
CA MET A 355 -3.88 20.75 -0.60
C MET A 355 -5.01 21.77 -0.69
N ALA A 356 -6.25 21.38 -0.40
CA ALA A 356 -7.40 22.28 -0.44
C ALA A 356 -7.26 23.48 0.51
N VAL A 357 -6.58 23.31 1.65
CA VAL A 357 -6.31 24.40 2.61
C VAL A 357 -5.08 25.22 2.22
N MET A 358 -4.04 24.59 1.66
CA MET A 358 -2.72 25.19 1.47
C MET A 358 -2.26 25.17 -0.01
N HIS A 359 -3.11 25.57 -0.96
CA HIS A 359 -2.81 25.44 -2.39
C HIS A 359 -1.96 26.57 -2.98
N GLN A 360 -1.93 27.77 -2.38
CA GLN A 360 -1.24 28.95 -2.94
C GLN A 360 0.11 29.16 -2.25
N ARG A 361 1.09 28.35 -2.64
CA ARG A 361 2.38 28.30 -1.94
C ARG A 361 3.53 28.75 -2.82
N GLU A 362 4.43 29.52 -2.22
CA GLU A 362 5.71 29.89 -2.84
C GLU A 362 6.76 28.77 -2.67
N PHE A 363 6.72 28.07 -1.53
CA PHE A 363 7.62 26.98 -1.19
C PHE A 363 6.86 25.67 -1.01
N PRO A 364 7.44 24.53 -1.43
CA PRO A 364 6.83 23.22 -1.24
C PRO A 364 6.44 22.95 0.22
N LEU A 365 5.29 22.32 0.43
CA LEU A 365 4.94 21.75 1.73
C LEU A 365 5.68 20.42 1.90
N LEU A 366 6.52 20.29 2.92
CA LEU A 366 7.14 19.02 3.28
C LEU A 366 6.11 18.16 4.03
N LYS A 367 5.87 16.93 3.56
CA LYS A 367 4.93 16.00 4.19
C LYS A 367 5.68 14.85 4.84
N THR A 368 5.43 14.65 6.12
CA THR A 368 6.07 13.60 6.91
C THR A 368 5.03 12.79 7.68
N SER A 369 5.39 11.57 8.08
CA SER A 369 4.66 10.80 9.10
C SER A 369 5.65 10.00 9.93
N ALA A 370 5.59 10.13 11.25
CA ALA A 370 6.37 9.30 12.17
C ALA A 370 5.99 7.81 12.05
N LYS A 371 4.78 7.50 11.54
CA LYS A 371 4.27 6.13 11.50
C LYS A 371 5.06 5.22 10.57
N SER A 372 5.72 5.78 9.55
CA SER A 372 6.64 5.00 8.71
C SER A 372 7.88 4.53 9.48
N ASN A 373 8.29 5.22 10.56
CA ASN A 373 9.46 4.85 11.36
C ASN A 373 9.10 3.94 12.54
N ILE A 374 8.01 4.25 13.26
CA ILE A 374 7.71 3.67 14.58
C ILE A 374 6.37 2.93 14.63
N GLY A 375 5.69 2.80 13.49
CA GLY A 375 4.30 2.33 13.44
C GLY A 375 3.32 3.36 14.02
N HIS A 376 2.05 2.99 14.03
CA HIS A 376 0.96 3.77 14.58
C HIS A 376 0.86 3.54 16.09
N LEU A 377 1.29 4.53 16.87
CA LEU A 377 1.21 4.54 18.34
C LEU A 377 -0.20 4.77 18.90
N GLU A 378 -1.26 4.53 18.12
CA GLU A 378 -2.68 4.68 18.51
C GLU A 378 -2.93 5.93 19.38
N ALA A 379 -3.29 5.79 20.66
CA ALA A 379 -3.51 6.94 21.55
C ALA A 379 -2.27 7.85 21.70
N GLY A 380 -1.06 7.29 21.64
CA GLY A 380 0.22 7.98 21.65
C GLY A 380 0.69 8.53 20.30
N ALA A 381 -0.04 8.29 19.20
CA ALA A 381 0.41 8.70 17.86
C ALA A 381 0.46 10.22 17.69
N GLY A 382 -0.53 10.91 18.23
CA GLY A 382 -0.63 12.37 18.17
C GLY A 382 0.53 13.09 18.86
N ILE A 383 0.83 12.69 20.10
CA ILE A 383 1.93 13.29 20.88
C ILE A 383 3.31 12.94 20.30
N ALA A 384 3.47 11.77 19.67
CA ALA A 384 4.68 11.41 18.94
C ALA A 384 4.89 12.32 17.71
N GLY A 385 3.85 12.52 16.89
CA GLY A 385 3.91 13.44 15.74
C GLY A 385 4.14 14.91 16.15
N LEU A 386 3.51 15.36 17.25
CA LEU A 386 3.75 16.70 17.79
C LEU A 386 5.19 16.88 18.27
N THR A 387 5.75 15.86 18.91
CA THR A 387 7.16 15.85 19.32
C THR A 387 8.06 15.93 18.09
N LYS A 388 7.83 15.11 17.06
CA LYS A 388 8.57 15.19 15.79
C LYS A 388 8.50 16.58 15.18
N CYS A 389 7.32 17.22 15.14
CA CYS A 389 7.16 18.61 14.69
C CYS A 389 8.05 19.59 15.45
N ILE A 390 8.06 19.53 16.77
CA ILE A 390 8.87 20.42 17.62
C ILE A 390 10.38 20.20 17.37
N MET A 391 10.79 18.97 17.10
CA MET A 391 12.19 18.69 16.74
C MET A 391 12.55 19.23 15.36
N MET A 392 11.67 19.06 14.37
CA MET A 392 11.85 19.61 13.03
C MET A 392 11.98 21.14 13.06
N VAL A 393 11.17 21.82 13.88
CA VAL A 393 11.29 23.26 14.16
C VAL A 393 12.68 23.61 14.71
N ASN A 394 13.12 22.90 15.75
CA ASN A 394 14.40 23.18 16.42
C ASN A 394 15.63 22.94 15.53
N MET A 395 15.51 22.00 14.60
CA MET A 395 16.59 21.56 13.71
C MET A 395 16.50 22.15 12.31
N ALA A 396 15.44 22.92 12.00
CA ALA A 396 15.15 23.45 10.66
C ALA A 396 15.17 22.38 9.55
N THR A 397 14.75 21.15 9.87
CA THR A 397 14.96 19.97 9.02
C THR A 397 13.72 19.07 9.05
N ALA A 398 13.35 18.50 7.91
CA ALA A 398 12.41 17.39 7.78
C ALA A 398 13.16 16.05 7.63
N PRO A 399 12.95 15.08 8.54
CA PRO A 399 13.45 13.72 8.37
C PRO A 399 12.72 12.95 7.26
N PRO A 400 13.37 11.95 6.64
CA PRO A 400 12.74 11.12 5.61
C PRO A 400 11.53 10.33 6.14
N ASN A 401 10.59 10.06 5.24
CA ASN A 401 9.60 9.01 5.40
C ASN A 401 10.21 7.67 5.01
N CYS A 402 9.92 6.61 5.78
CA CYS A 402 10.34 5.27 5.41
C CYS A 402 9.45 4.72 4.29
N HIS A 403 10.00 3.76 3.56
CA HIS A 403 9.27 2.91 2.61
C HIS A 403 8.69 3.59 1.37
N ILE A 404 8.96 4.88 1.10
CA ILE A 404 8.51 5.53 -0.13
C ILE A 404 9.49 5.17 -1.26
N ASN A 405 9.06 4.26 -2.12
CA ASN A 405 9.78 3.87 -3.34
C ASN A 405 9.02 4.37 -4.58
N ILE A 406 7.69 4.21 -4.56
CA ILE A 406 6.79 4.68 -5.61
C ILE A 406 5.66 5.44 -4.90
N ILE A 407 5.44 6.69 -5.28
CA ILE A 407 4.36 7.50 -4.70
C ILE A 407 3.00 6.88 -5.02
N ASN A 408 2.08 6.93 -4.06
CA ASN A 408 0.72 6.47 -4.26
C ASN A 408 0.08 7.32 -5.37
N PRO A 409 -0.39 6.69 -6.46
CA PRO A 409 -0.90 7.39 -7.64
C PRO A 409 -2.14 8.25 -7.38
N HIS A 410 -2.91 7.90 -6.35
CA HIS A 410 -4.09 8.63 -5.94
C HIS A 410 -3.73 9.93 -5.18
N LEU A 411 -2.45 10.16 -4.87
CA LEU A 411 -1.98 11.42 -4.32
C LEU A 411 -1.83 12.46 -5.43
N THR A 412 -2.48 13.61 -5.26
CA THR A 412 -2.29 14.75 -6.17
C THR A 412 -0.95 15.45 -5.88
N THR A 413 -0.01 15.34 -6.81
CA THR A 413 1.29 16.05 -6.81
C THR A 413 1.34 17.15 -7.87
N GLU A 414 0.54 17.02 -8.93
CA GLU A 414 0.54 17.94 -10.06
C GLU A 414 -0.12 19.28 -9.67
N GLY A 415 0.55 20.40 -9.97
CA GLY A 415 0.06 21.76 -9.67
C GLY A 415 0.06 22.13 -8.18
N TYR A 416 0.58 21.27 -7.31
CA TYR A 416 0.63 21.47 -5.86
C TYR A 416 2.08 21.34 -5.36
N PRO A 417 2.77 22.45 -5.03
CA PRO A 417 4.14 22.40 -4.50
C PRO A 417 4.21 21.57 -3.20
N VAL A 418 4.68 20.33 -3.32
CA VAL A 418 4.74 19.35 -2.21
C VAL A 418 5.96 18.46 -2.37
N TYR A 419 6.57 18.08 -1.25
CA TYR A 419 7.57 17.03 -1.20
C TYR A 419 7.17 15.94 -0.22
N PHE A 420 7.47 14.71 -0.62
CA PHE A 420 7.38 13.51 0.20
C PHE A 420 8.80 13.02 0.39
N ASP A 421 9.45 13.49 1.44
CA ASP A 421 10.90 13.36 1.57
C ASP A 421 11.30 11.90 1.79
N THR A 422 12.19 11.38 0.95
CA THR A 422 12.86 10.06 1.10
C THR A 422 14.28 10.19 1.66
N GLU A 423 14.77 11.42 1.77
CA GLU A 423 16.03 11.80 2.40
C GLU A 423 15.80 12.96 3.39
N GLN A 424 16.81 13.28 4.21
CA GLN A 424 16.72 14.41 5.13
C GLN A 424 16.78 15.73 4.37
N VAL A 425 15.78 16.61 4.56
CA VAL A 425 15.67 17.89 3.85
C VAL A 425 15.83 19.06 4.82
N ASP A 426 16.74 19.99 4.49
CA ASP A 426 16.85 21.28 5.15
C ASP A 426 15.71 22.21 4.65
N THR A 427 15.02 22.84 5.58
CA THR A 427 13.89 23.73 5.26
C THR A 427 14.33 25.07 4.66
N GLY A 428 15.58 25.49 4.87
CA GLY A 428 16.09 26.78 4.44
C GLY A 428 15.59 27.99 5.24
N PHE A 429 14.89 27.78 6.36
CA PHE A 429 14.32 28.84 7.17
C PHE A 429 14.85 28.85 8.61
N SER A 430 15.00 30.05 9.18
CA SER A 430 15.42 30.21 10.59
C SER A 430 14.27 30.11 11.61
N SER A 431 13.03 30.19 11.13
CA SER A 431 11.80 29.93 11.90
C SER A 431 10.88 29.03 11.08
N LEU A 432 10.00 28.29 11.75
CA LEU A 432 9.11 27.34 11.09
C LEU A 432 7.72 27.33 11.74
N TYR A 433 6.71 27.16 10.90
CA TYR A 433 5.42 26.60 11.30
C TYR A 433 5.39 25.14 10.89
N CYS A 434 5.16 24.26 11.88
CA CYS A 434 4.87 22.86 11.62
C CYS A 434 3.51 22.55 12.21
N GLY A 435 2.81 21.56 11.66
CA GLY A 435 1.72 21.02 12.42
C GLY A 435 1.39 19.58 12.11
N VAL A 436 0.73 18.98 13.09
CA VAL A 436 0.45 17.56 13.20
C VAL A 436 -1.05 17.30 13.12
N SER A 437 -1.44 16.33 12.30
CA SER A 437 -2.80 15.84 12.20
C SER A 437 -2.93 14.47 12.87
N SER A 438 -4.06 14.22 13.55
CA SER A 438 -4.42 12.87 14.00
C SER A 438 -5.92 12.65 13.93
N PHE A 439 -6.33 11.59 13.22
CA PHE A 439 -7.72 11.27 12.92
C PHE A 439 -8.07 9.92 13.54
N GLY A 440 -9.00 9.91 14.50
CA GLY A 440 -9.49 8.69 15.13
C GLY A 440 -10.39 7.91 14.17
N PHE A 441 -10.29 6.59 14.15
CA PHE A 441 -11.12 5.75 13.28
C PHE A 441 -12.63 5.89 13.56
N GLY A 442 -13.04 6.40 14.73
CA GLY A 442 -14.43 6.78 15.01
C GLY A 442 -14.86 8.14 14.45
N GLY A 443 -14.02 8.78 13.63
CA GLY A 443 -14.27 10.05 12.96
C GLY A 443 -13.94 11.31 13.77
N THR A 444 -13.33 11.20 14.96
CA THR A 444 -12.87 12.38 15.72
C THR A 444 -11.54 12.86 15.14
N ASN A 445 -11.50 14.09 14.64
CA ASN A 445 -10.26 14.66 14.09
C ASN A 445 -9.65 15.65 15.07
N SER A 446 -8.32 15.69 15.11
CA SER A 446 -7.57 16.68 15.86
C SER A 446 -6.37 17.20 15.06
N ARG A 447 -6.05 18.49 15.26
CA ARG A 447 -4.93 19.21 14.66
C ARG A 447 -4.22 20.00 15.76
N ALA A 448 -2.89 20.05 15.69
CA ALA A 448 -2.08 21.00 16.46
C ALA A 448 -1.01 21.64 15.58
N ASP A 449 -0.75 22.92 15.78
CA ASP A 449 0.25 23.71 15.06
C ASP A 449 1.24 24.32 16.06
N VAL A 450 2.52 24.30 15.70
CA VAL A 450 3.65 24.79 16.51
C VAL A 450 4.50 25.77 15.73
N TYR A 451 5.12 26.69 16.47
CA TYR A 451 6.07 27.68 15.97
C TYR A 451 7.35 27.65 16.78
N GLY A 452 8.48 27.93 16.14
CA GLY A 452 9.72 28.21 16.84
C GLY A 452 10.85 28.63 15.92
N PHE A 453 11.97 28.97 16.54
CA PHE A 453 13.21 29.30 15.86
C PHE A 453 14.15 28.10 15.87
N ALA A 454 14.92 27.95 14.79
CA ALA A 454 15.97 26.96 14.69
C ALA A 454 17.06 27.24 15.74
N SER A 455 17.20 26.34 16.70
CA SER A 455 18.17 26.46 17.79
C SER A 455 19.48 25.74 17.49
N LYS A 456 19.44 24.65 16.71
CA LYS A 456 20.59 23.74 16.47
C LYS A 456 20.87 23.38 15.00
N GLY A 457 19.99 23.75 14.06
CA GLY A 457 20.12 23.46 12.61
C GLY A 457 21.00 24.45 11.82
N HIS A 458 21.12 24.22 10.50
CA HIS A 458 21.81 25.15 9.60
C HIS A 458 21.06 26.48 9.55
N LYS A 459 21.62 27.51 10.17
CA LYS A 459 21.06 28.88 10.16
C LYS A 459 21.33 29.62 8.85
N ALA A 460 22.03 28.99 7.91
CA ALA A 460 22.64 29.60 6.74
C ALA A 460 22.56 28.62 5.58
N VAL A 461 21.80 28.96 4.54
CA VAL A 461 21.74 28.19 3.30
C VAL A 461 22.35 29.03 2.18
N ILE A 462 23.29 28.46 1.43
CA ILE A 462 23.70 29.00 0.12
C ILE A 462 22.44 28.94 -0.73
N ARG A 463 21.98 30.06 -1.32
CA ARG A 463 20.78 30.10 -2.19
C ARG A 463 20.75 28.89 -3.13
N PHE A 464 20.01 27.86 -2.75
CA PHE A 464 19.50 26.89 -3.69
C PHE A 464 18.13 27.42 -4.06
N TYR A 465 17.99 27.79 -5.32
CA TYR A 465 16.66 27.86 -5.90
C TYR A 465 16.13 26.43 -5.86
N LEU A 466 15.36 26.09 -4.82
CA LEU A 466 14.51 24.91 -4.87
C LEU A 466 13.77 25.01 -6.21
N PRO A 467 13.84 23.97 -7.07
CA PRO A 467 13.19 24.04 -8.37
C PRO A 467 11.74 24.44 -8.12
N LYS A 468 11.33 25.58 -8.69
CA LYS A 468 9.91 25.90 -8.75
C LYS A 468 9.29 24.71 -9.47
N PRO A 469 8.34 23.96 -8.85
CA PRO A 469 7.72 22.85 -9.53
C PRO A 469 7.16 23.40 -10.84
N THR A 470 7.61 22.81 -11.94
CA THR A 470 7.05 23.12 -13.25
C THR A 470 5.57 22.76 -13.13
N PRO A 471 4.63 23.71 -13.26
CA PRO A 471 3.22 23.35 -13.28
C PRO A 471 3.00 22.28 -14.37
N PRO A 472 1.94 21.45 -14.27
CA PRO A 472 1.46 20.59 -15.35
C PRO A 472 1.72 21.30 -16.67
N ARG A 473 2.49 20.69 -17.58
CA ARG A 473 2.60 21.22 -18.94
C ARG A 473 1.17 21.28 -19.47
N VAL A 474 0.61 22.49 -19.51
CA VAL A 474 -0.64 22.77 -20.21
C VAL A 474 -0.44 22.25 -21.62
N GLN A 475 -1.38 21.42 -22.09
CA GLN A 475 -1.43 20.88 -23.45
C GLN A 475 -0.84 21.90 -24.45
N PRO A 476 0.27 21.60 -25.14
CA PRO A 476 0.63 22.38 -26.32
C PRO A 476 -0.48 22.10 -27.34
N ILE A 477 -1.42 23.03 -27.47
CA ILE A 477 -2.54 22.91 -28.41
C ILE A 477 -1.95 22.63 -29.80
N GLY A 478 -2.28 21.48 -30.39
CA GLY A 478 -1.80 21.06 -31.71
C GLY A 478 -0.54 20.19 -31.72
N GLN A 479 -0.16 19.56 -30.61
CA GLN A 479 0.91 18.56 -30.57
C GLN A 479 0.45 17.21 -31.14
N ASP A 480 1.30 16.60 -31.96
CA ASP A 480 1.11 15.23 -32.45
C ASP A 480 1.29 14.23 -31.29
N ILE A 481 0.33 13.31 -31.16
CA ILE A 481 0.42 12.18 -30.24
C ILE A 481 0.65 10.94 -31.09
N PHE A 482 1.67 10.17 -30.72
CA PHE A 482 2.03 8.92 -31.34
C PHE A 482 1.51 7.75 -30.51
N ILE A 483 1.21 6.65 -31.17
CA ILE A 483 0.87 5.37 -30.56
C ILE A 483 1.85 4.31 -31.05
N CYS A 484 2.30 3.45 -30.14
CA CYS A 484 3.15 2.30 -30.43
C CYS A 484 2.57 1.09 -29.70
N GLY A 485 2.41 -0.01 -30.44
CA GLY A 485 1.74 -1.20 -29.93
C GLY A 485 2.32 -2.50 -30.46
N SER A 486 1.80 -3.61 -29.92
CA SER A 486 2.26 -4.96 -30.27
C SER A 486 1.96 -5.35 -31.72
N TRP A 487 0.97 -4.72 -32.36
CA TRP A 487 0.62 -4.96 -33.78
C TRP A 487 1.71 -4.53 -34.78
N THR A 488 2.68 -3.71 -34.37
CA THR A 488 3.88 -3.39 -35.16
C THR A 488 5.16 -3.99 -34.56
N GLY A 489 5.03 -4.96 -33.65
CA GLY A 489 6.17 -5.50 -32.91
C GLY A 489 6.91 -4.44 -32.09
N TRP A 490 6.22 -3.38 -31.64
CA TRP A 490 6.79 -2.21 -30.95
C TRP A 490 7.81 -1.40 -31.77
N SER A 491 7.84 -1.57 -33.09
CA SER A 491 8.88 -1.00 -33.95
C SER A 491 8.48 0.31 -34.65
N GLU A 492 7.19 0.60 -34.76
CA GLU A 492 6.67 1.78 -35.45
C GLU A 492 5.84 2.68 -34.52
N TYR A 493 6.09 3.99 -34.60
CA TYR A 493 5.33 5.04 -33.92
C TYR A 493 4.43 5.71 -34.95
N GLU A 494 3.13 5.52 -34.80
CA GLU A 494 2.16 6.09 -35.73
C GLU A 494 1.42 7.25 -35.08
N THR A 495 1.24 8.35 -35.82
CA THR A 495 0.51 9.52 -35.33
C THR A 495 -0.99 9.24 -35.25
N LEU A 496 -1.61 9.60 -34.12
CA LEU A 496 -3.07 9.58 -33.95
C LEU A 496 -3.74 10.72 -34.73
N GLU A 497 -4.93 10.47 -35.25
CA GLU A 497 -5.72 11.49 -35.93
C GLU A 497 -6.26 12.52 -34.94
N VAL A 498 -6.02 13.81 -35.20
CA VAL A 498 -6.43 14.90 -34.32
C VAL A 498 -7.90 15.23 -34.53
N GLY A 499 -8.70 15.05 -33.48
CA GLY A 499 -10.11 15.42 -33.41
C GLY A 499 -10.35 16.79 -32.78
N THR A 500 -11.61 17.07 -32.42
CA THR A 500 -11.99 18.30 -31.71
C THR A 500 -11.72 18.20 -30.20
N TYR A 501 -11.48 19.33 -29.52
CA TYR A 501 -11.36 19.39 -28.05
C TYR A 501 -10.23 18.55 -27.41
N GLY A 502 -9.11 18.37 -28.12
CA GLY A 502 -7.96 17.64 -27.59
C GLY A 502 -8.12 16.12 -27.62
N THR A 503 -9.01 15.63 -28.48
CA THR A 503 -9.21 14.21 -28.75
C THR A 503 -8.29 13.74 -29.88
N TYR A 504 -7.76 12.53 -29.75
CA TYR A 504 -6.86 11.86 -30.68
C TYR A 504 -7.36 10.43 -30.88
N SER A 505 -7.48 9.97 -32.13
CA SER A 505 -8.10 8.67 -32.43
C SER A 505 -7.35 7.87 -33.49
N CYS A 506 -7.45 6.55 -33.42
CA CYS A 506 -6.95 5.62 -34.44
C CYS A 506 -7.73 4.30 -34.41
N ALA A 507 -7.48 3.44 -35.40
CA ALA A 507 -8.03 2.08 -35.41
C ALA A 507 -6.92 1.02 -35.50
N ILE A 508 -7.13 -0.10 -34.82
CA ILE A 508 -6.25 -1.27 -34.87
C ILE A 508 -7.08 -2.53 -35.12
N ALA A 509 -6.49 -3.56 -35.72
CA ALA A 509 -7.08 -4.89 -35.81
C ALA A 509 -6.41 -5.81 -34.79
N LEU A 510 -7.19 -6.56 -34.04
CA LEU A 510 -6.65 -7.58 -33.14
C LEU A 510 -5.86 -8.63 -33.93
N GLY A 511 -4.61 -8.91 -33.52
CA GLY A 511 -3.79 -9.96 -34.11
C GLY A 511 -4.30 -11.38 -33.80
N GLU A 512 -3.52 -12.38 -34.19
CA GLU A 512 -3.84 -13.81 -34.03
C GLU A 512 -4.02 -14.25 -32.56
N THR A 513 -3.54 -13.43 -31.65
CA THR A 513 -3.50 -13.63 -30.19
C THR A 513 -4.75 -13.09 -29.50
N ARG A 514 -5.53 -12.26 -30.21
CA ARG A 514 -6.68 -11.49 -29.68
C ARG A 514 -6.32 -10.54 -28.52
N ILE A 515 -5.04 -10.33 -28.26
CA ILE A 515 -4.55 -9.43 -27.22
C ILE A 515 -3.58 -8.45 -27.88
N GLU A 516 -3.89 -7.17 -27.78
CA GLU A 516 -3.02 -6.10 -28.25
C GLU A 516 -2.67 -5.18 -27.08
N LYS A 517 -1.42 -4.72 -27.05
CA LYS A 517 -0.90 -3.82 -26.03
C LYS A 517 -0.34 -2.58 -26.68
N PHE A 518 -0.45 -1.44 -26.01
CA PHE A 518 0.04 -0.18 -26.55
C PHE A 518 0.34 0.87 -25.47
N PHE A 519 1.14 1.86 -25.83
CA PHE A 519 1.29 3.11 -25.09
C PHE A 519 1.25 4.29 -26.07
N LEU A 520 1.12 5.49 -25.51
CA LEU A 520 1.11 6.73 -26.27
C LEU A 520 2.43 7.47 -26.04
N SER A 521 2.81 8.35 -26.95
CA SER A 521 3.98 9.20 -26.77
C SER A 521 3.81 10.55 -27.44
N CYS A 522 4.47 11.55 -26.88
CA CYS A 522 4.61 12.88 -27.47
C CYS A 522 5.73 12.95 -28.53
N SER A 523 6.47 11.86 -28.76
CA SER A 523 7.62 11.78 -29.67
C SER A 523 7.82 10.37 -30.23
N GLU A 524 8.42 10.25 -31.41
CA GLU A 524 8.72 8.95 -32.06
C GLU A 524 9.83 8.12 -31.38
N ASP A 525 10.57 8.66 -30.40
CA ASP A 525 11.75 7.99 -29.82
C ASP A 525 11.63 7.64 -28.32
N THR A 526 10.40 7.63 -27.78
CA THR A 526 10.02 7.20 -26.42
C THR A 526 10.51 8.04 -25.24
N TYR A 527 11.05 9.23 -25.45
CA TYR A 527 11.46 10.10 -24.34
C TYR A 527 10.29 10.76 -23.60
N GLU A 528 9.11 10.84 -24.19
CA GLU A 528 7.92 11.45 -23.57
C GLU A 528 6.71 10.49 -23.69
N ALA A 529 6.74 9.38 -22.96
CA ALA A 529 5.67 8.37 -22.97
C ALA A 529 4.47 8.84 -22.13
N ILE A 530 3.26 8.66 -22.66
CA ILE A 530 1.98 8.77 -21.96
C ILE A 530 1.47 7.34 -21.80
N HIS A 531 1.29 6.92 -20.56
CA HIS A 531 1.14 5.51 -20.24
C HIS A 531 0.15 5.32 -19.08
N PRO A 532 -0.42 4.12 -18.89
CA PRO A 532 -1.13 3.82 -17.66
C PRO A 532 -0.13 3.74 -16.51
N LEU A 533 -0.62 3.94 -15.29
CA LEU A 533 0.18 3.77 -14.09
C LEU A 533 0.65 2.30 -13.88
N ILE A 534 -0.12 1.34 -14.36
CA ILE A 534 0.10 -0.10 -14.15
C ILE A 534 0.30 -0.80 -15.49
N GLU A 535 1.04 -1.91 -15.50
CA GLU A 535 1.22 -2.72 -16.70
C GLU A 535 -0.08 -3.49 -17.02
N ASP A 536 -0.32 -3.74 -18.31
CA ASP A 536 -1.49 -4.45 -18.83
C ASP A 536 -2.84 -3.86 -18.38
N ALA A 537 -2.90 -2.53 -18.32
CA ALA A 537 -4.05 -1.81 -17.79
C ALA A 537 -5.24 -1.73 -18.74
N ASP A 538 -6.46 -1.69 -18.20
CA ASP A 538 -7.66 -1.33 -18.96
C ASP A 538 -7.87 0.20 -19.03
N GLN A 539 -8.94 0.62 -19.71
CA GLN A 539 -9.29 2.03 -19.93
C GLN A 539 -9.65 2.82 -18.66
N SER A 540 -9.80 2.16 -17.49
CA SER A 540 -10.09 2.82 -16.22
C SER A 540 -8.83 3.29 -15.47
N ALA A 541 -7.66 2.86 -15.91
CA ALA A 541 -6.40 3.17 -15.24
C ALA A 541 -6.00 4.65 -15.35
N GLN A 542 -5.37 5.16 -14.29
CA GLN A 542 -4.84 6.52 -14.28
C GLN A 542 -3.74 6.68 -15.34
N ILE A 543 -3.83 7.79 -16.07
CA ILE A 543 -2.89 8.15 -17.13
C ILE A 543 -1.78 9.01 -16.53
N VAL A 544 -0.54 8.59 -16.75
CA VAL A 544 0.70 9.24 -16.28
C VAL A 544 1.52 9.68 -17.49
N GLY A 545 2.50 10.55 -17.27
CA GLY A 545 3.28 11.17 -18.33
C GLY A 545 2.60 12.39 -18.97
N PRO A 546 3.23 13.02 -19.97
CA PRO A 546 4.44 12.56 -20.65
C PRO A 546 5.69 12.58 -19.76
N ASP A 547 6.37 11.43 -19.63
CA ASP A 547 7.64 11.28 -18.94
C ASP A 547 8.50 10.14 -19.51
N PHE A 548 9.65 9.86 -18.87
CA PHE A 548 10.64 8.89 -19.33
C PHE A 548 10.46 7.48 -18.72
N GLU A 549 9.58 7.32 -17.74
CA GLU A 549 9.45 6.09 -16.93
C GLU A 549 8.39 5.13 -17.49
N GLY A 550 7.62 5.56 -18.48
CA GLY A 550 6.47 4.84 -19.03
C GLY A 550 6.70 3.69 -20.01
N LYS A 551 7.94 3.39 -20.42
CA LYS A 551 8.19 2.50 -21.57
C LYS A 551 7.67 1.07 -21.43
N ASP A 552 7.57 0.59 -20.19
CA ASP A 552 7.09 -0.77 -19.89
C ASP A 552 5.63 -0.81 -19.45
N LEU A 553 4.98 0.36 -19.33
CA LEU A 553 3.61 0.47 -18.85
C LEU A 553 2.69 0.68 -20.04
N VAL A 554 1.84 -0.31 -20.30
CA VAL A 554 1.03 -0.39 -21.52
C VAL A 554 -0.43 -0.66 -21.18
N TRP A 555 -1.33 -0.10 -21.98
CA TRP A 555 -2.73 -0.51 -21.99
C TRP A 555 -2.85 -1.85 -22.72
N MET A 556 -3.83 -2.66 -22.34
CA MET A 556 -4.12 -3.94 -22.95
C MET A 556 -5.58 -3.99 -23.42
N ILE A 557 -5.76 -4.27 -24.71
CA ILE A 557 -7.04 -4.61 -25.33
C ILE A 557 -7.14 -6.14 -25.30
N ASP A 558 -8.09 -6.65 -24.52
CA ASP A 558 -8.33 -8.08 -24.35
C ASP A 558 -9.59 -8.53 -25.12
N GLY A 559 -9.37 -9.04 -26.32
CA GLY A 559 -10.45 -9.56 -27.17
C GLY A 559 -11.12 -10.81 -26.63
N TYR A 560 -10.56 -11.52 -25.64
CA TYR A 560 -11.25 -12.63 -24.98
C TYR A 560 -12.37 -12.13 -24.08
N LYS A 561 -12.11 -11.06 -23.32
CA LYS A 561 -13.10 -10.40 -22.45
C LYS A 561 -14.27 -9.83 -23.25
N ASP A 562 -13.99 -9.31 -24.44
CA ASP A 562 -14.98 -8.65 -25.31
C ASP A 562 -15.65 -9.60 -26.32
N GLU A 563 -15.38 -10.91 -26.25
CA GLU A 563 -15.85 -11.90 -27.23
C GLU A 563 -15.51 -11.49 -28.69
N ALA A 564 -14.35 -10.85 -28.87
CA ALA A 564 -13.87 -10.31 -30.14
C ALA A 564 -12.86 -11.28 -30.80
N PRO A 565 -13.19 -11.89 -31.96
CA PRO A 565 -12.25 -12.75 -32.68
C PRO A 565 -11.05 -11.96 -33.23
N ALA A 566 -9.99 -12.68 -33.60
CA ALA A 566 -8.86 -12.08 -34.34
C ALA A 566 -9.36 -11.37 -35.62
N GLY A 567 -8.77 -10.23 -35.95
CA GLY A 567 -9.20 -9.34 -37.02
C GLY A 567 -10.32 -8.37 -36.62
N THR A 568 -10.86 -8.44 -35.40
CA THR A 568 -11.82 -7.43 -34.90
C THR A 568 -11.15 -6.06 -34.82
N ILE A 569 -11.86 -5.04 -35.28
CA ILE A 569 -11.37 -3.65 -35.28
C ILE A 569 -11.74 -2.97 -33.96
N TYR A 570 -10.77 -2.29 -33.36
CA TYR A 570 -10.96 -1.41 -32.21
C TYR A 570 -10.59 0.02 -32.57
N GLU A 571 -11.44 0.97 -32.19
CA GLU A 571 -11.15 2.40 -32.25
C GLU A 571 -10.66 2.87 -30.90
N ILE A 572 -9.41 3.36 -30.84
CA ILE A 572 -8.81 3.91 -29.63
C ILE A 572 -8.99 5.42 -29.67
N THR A 573 -9.46 5.98 -28.56
CA THR A 573 -9.65 7.43 -28.38
C THR A 573 -8.97 7.90 -27.12
N PHE A 574 -8.01 8.81 -27.27
CA PHE A 574 -7.33 9.52 -26.18
C PHE A 574 -7.80 10.97 -26.14
N THR A 575 -8.12 11.49 -24.96
CA THR A 575 -8.48 12.89 -24.78
C THR A 575 -7.58 13.53 -23.74
N TRP A 576 -6.92 14.62 -24.12
CA TRP A 576 -6.07 15.42 -23.25
C TRP A 576 -6.55 16.86 -23.22
N THR A 577 -7.01 17.30 -22.05
CA THR A 577 -7.46 18.67 -21.78
C THR A 577 -6.62 19.31 -20.67
N ALA A 578 -6.82 20.60 -20.40
CA ALA A 578 -6.13 21.31 -19.32
C ALA A 578 -6.37 20.68 -17.92
N ASP A 579 -7.54 20.06 -17.71
CA ASP A 579 -7.95 19.57 -16.39
C ASP A 579 -7.82 18.05 -16.23
N ARG A 580 -7.71 17.30 -17.34
CA ARG A 580 -7.72 15.83 -17.32
C ARG A 580 -7.17 15.17 -18.58
N LYS A 581 -6.68 13.94 -18.42
CA LYS A 581 -6.41 12.96 -19.48
C LYS A 581 -7.38 11.78 -19.33
N THR A 582 -7.94 11.28 -20.44
CA THR A 582 -8.78 10.08 -20.47
C THR A 582 -8.47 9.25 -21.71
N ILE A 583 -8.65 7.93 -21.64
CA ILE A 583 -8.47 7.02 -22.76
C ILE A 583 -9.62 6.01 -22.78
N SER A 584 -10.05 5.59 -23.96
CA SER A 584 -11.08 4.58 -24.15
C SER A 584 -10.89 3.86 -25.48
N TRP A 585 -11.42 2.65 -25.60
CA TRP A 585 -11.50 1.95 -26.88
C TRP A 585 -12.82 1.19 -27.01
N GLU A 586 -13.31 1.08 -28.25
CA GLU A 586 -14.54 0.36 -28.56
C GLU A 586 -14.43 -0.50 -29.81
N LYS A 587 -15.20 -1.59 -29.83
CA LYS A 587 -15.28 -2.53 -30.95
C LYS A 587 -16.16 -1.97 -32.07
N VAL A 588 -15.75 -2.18 -33.32
CA VAL A 588 -16.51 -1.75 -34.50
C VAL A 588 -16.80 -2.93 -35.43
N ASP A 589 -18.04 -2.99 -35.96
CA ASP A 589 -18.60 -4.20 -36.58
C ASP A 589 -18.11 -4.52 -38.01
N SER A 590 -17.52 -3.57 -38.74
CA SER A 590 -17.13 -3.85 -40.15
C SER A 590 -16.03 -2.97 -40.75
N SER A 591 -15.95 -1.69 -40.38
CA SER A 591 -14.90 -0.77 -40.85
C SER A 591 -14.80 0.41 -39.89
N SER A 592 -13.58 0.89 -39.66
CA SER A 592 -13.35 2.16 -38.95
C SER A 592 -13.29 3.33 -39.94
N ASP A 593 -13.74 4.50 -39.50
CA ASP A 593 -13.52 5.76 -40.21
C ASP A 593 -12.10 6.33 -39.99
N TYR A 594 -11.34 5.76 -39.03
CA TYR A 594 -9.97 6.15 -38.72
C TYR A 594 -8.93 5.30 -39.45
N LYS A 595 -7.71 5.82 -39.58
CA LYS A 595 -6.55 5.09 -40.09
C LYS A 595 -6.34 3.77 -39.34
N MET A 596 -6.36 2.67 -40.10
CA MET A 596 -5.96 1.35 -39.64
C MET A 596 -4.44 1.29 -39.47
N LEU A 597 -3.99 1.08 -38.24
CA LEU A 597 -2.58 0.94 -37.87
C LEU A 597 -2.14 -0.53 -37.97
N GLY A 598 -0.88 -0.77 -38.34
CA GLY A 598 -0.29 -2.12 -38.40
C GLY A 598 -0.86 -3.10 -39.43
N ALA A 599 -1.76 -2.69 -40.33
CA ALA A 599 -2.44 -3.61 -41.25
C ALA A 599 -1.51 -4.37 -42.22
N ASP A 600 -0.35 -3.80 -42.53
CA ASP A 600 0.66 -4.38 -43.43
C ASP A 600 1.83 -5.05 -42.68
N TYR A 601 1.83 -5.04 -41.35
CA TYR A 601 2.92 -5.61 -40.55
C TYR A 601 2.81 -7.14 -40.50
N GLU A 602 3.90 -7.82 -40.86
CA GLU A 602 3.97 -9.27 -40.80
C GLU A 602 4.85 -9.72 -39.62
N HIS A 603 4.23 -10.37 -38.63
CA HIS A 603 4.93 -10.87 -37.45
C HIS A 603 6.01 -11.90 -37.82
N LYS A 604 7.17 -11.80 -37.15
CA LYS A 604 8.27 -12.76 -37.27
C LYS A 604 8.36 -13.62 -36.01
N TYR A 605 8.87 -14.84 -36.16
CA TYR A 605 9.03 -15.77 -35.04
C TYR A 605 10.48 -16.22 -34.90
N TYR A 606 10.92 -16.36 -33.65
CA TYR A 606 12.29 -16.65 -33.30
C TYR A 606 12.37 -17.77 -32.27
N LEU A 607 13.41 -18.60 -32.35
CA LEU A 607 13.77 -19.54 -31.31
C LEU A 607 14.76 -18.91 -30.32
N THR A 608 14.52 -19.14 -29.04
CA THR A 608 15.50 -18.93 -27.96
C THR A 608 15.56 -20.17 -27.08
N GLY A 609 16.68 -20.41 -26.42
CA GLY A 609 16.85 -21.59 -25.58
C GLY A 609 18.23 -21.76 -24.98
N SER A 610 18.40 -22.84 -24.22
CA SER A 610 19.57 -23.08 -23.38
C SER A 610 20.89 -23.25 -24.14
N TRP A 611 20.86 -23.64 -25.42
CA TRP A 611 22.08 -23.80 -26.25
C TRP A 611 22.76 -22.47 -26.59
N ARG A 612 22.04 -21.36 -26.44
CA ARG A 612 22.55 -19.99 -26.56
C ARG A 612 22.61 -19.29 -25.21
N THR A 613 22.55 -20.05 -24.10
CA THR A 613 22.44 -19.49 -22.75
C THR A 613 21.28 -18.49 -22.62
N TRP A 614 20.20 -18.68 -23.40
CA TRP A 614 19.08 -17.74 -23.52
C TRP A 614 19.45 -16.33 -24.04
N GLU A 615 20.63 -16.18 -24.64
CA GLU A 615 21.10 -14.93 -25.22
C GLU A 615 20.77 -14.85 -26.72
N GLY A 616 20.00 -13.83 -27.10
CA GLY A 616 19.61 -13.54 -28.47
C GLY A 616 18.50 -14.44 -29.02
N PHE A 617 18.11 -14.15 -30.26
CA PHE A 617 16.98 -14.76 -30.95
C PHE A 617 17.42 -15.33 -32.30
N GLN A 618 17.00 -16.55 -32.61
CA GLN A 618 17.27 -17.22 -33.89
C GLN A 618 16.01 -17.24 -34.74
N GLU A 619 15.97 -16.43 -35.80
CA GLU A 619 14.80 -16.32 -36.68
C GLU A 619 14.39 -17.69 -37.26
N MET A 620 13.09 -17.97 -37.21
CA MET A 620 12.49 -19.15 -37.83
C MET A 620 12.20 -18.82 -39.30
N ARG A 621 12.60 -19.72 -40.20
CA ARG A 621 12.36 -19.59 -41.63
C ARG A 621 10.91 -19.91 -41.95
N LYS A 622 10.20 -18.97 -42.56
CA LYS A 622 8.87 -19.17 -43.18
C LYS A 622 8.97 -20.20 -44.33
N VAL A 623 8.08 -21.20 -44.38
CA VAL A 623 8.22 -22.39 -45.27
C VAL A 623 7.13 -22.50 -46.33
N ASP A 624 5.99 -21.81 -46.16
CA ASP A 624 4.91 -21.80 -47.15
C ASP A 624 4.63 -20.40 -47.72
N ASP A 625 4.19 -20.36 -48.98
CA ASP A 625 3.84 -19.13 -49.69
C ASP A 625 2.52 -18.51 -49.19
N LYS A 626 1.76 -19.25 -48.37
CA LYS A 626 0.53 -18.77 -47.69
C LYS A 626 0.80 -18.09 -46.35
N GLY A 627 2.01 -18.23 -45.83
CA GLY A 627 2.47 -17.58 -44.61
C GLY A 627 1.92 -18.09 -43.29
N GLU A 628 1.61 -19.37 -43.27
CA GLU A 628 0.99 -20.05 -42.14
C GLU A 628 1.99 -20.95 -41.39
N SER A 629 3.22 -21.17 -41.89
CA SER A 629 4.19 -22.07 -41.22
C SER A 629 5.64 -21.56 -41.17
N TYR A 630 6.24 -21.65 -39.98
CA TYR A 630 7.60 -21.23 -39.64
C TYR A 630 8.40 -22.41 -39.10
N THR A 631 9.67 -22.54 -39.47
CA THR A 631 10.56 -23.62 -39.01
C THR A 631 11.89 -23.12 -38.50
N GLY A 632 12.36 -23.69 -37.40
CA GLY A 632 13.69 -23.44 -36.86
C GLY A 632 14.34 -24.73 -36.38
N THR A 633 15.67 -24.74 -36.33
CA THR A 633 16.44 -25.90 -35.88
C THR A 633 17.51 -25.53 -34.87
N PHE A 634 17.79 -26.45 -33.94
CA PHE A 634 18.92 -26.36 -33.01
C PHE A 634 19.49 -27.75 -32.73
N LYS A 635 20.68 -27.80 -32.13
CA LYS A 635 21.37 -29.06 -31.76
C LYS A 635 21.42 -29.22 -30.25
N ILE A 636 21.21 -30.44 -29.78
CA ILE A 636 21.32 -30.79 -28.36
C ILE A 636 22.79 -30.70 -27.92
N GLY A 637 23.06 -29.95 -26.85
CA GLY A 637 24.37 -29.77 -26.26
C GLY A 637 24.85 -30.97 -25.43
N TYR A 638 25.93 -30.76 -24.69
CA TYR A 638 26.61 -31.81 -23.90
C TYR A 638 25.81 -32.31 -22.70
N ARG A 639 24.75 -31.62 -22.30
CA ARG A 639 23.85 -32.02 -21.21
C ARG A 639 22.80 -33.06 -21.64
N CYS A 640 22.80 -33.45 -22.92
CA CYS A 640 21.82 -34.38 -23.51
C CYS A 640 20.35 -33.92 -23.36
N MET A 641 20.16 -32.63 -23.09
CA MET A 641 18.85 -31.98 -23.01
C MET A 641 18.99 -30.50 -23.32
N GLU A 642 17.95 -29.91 -23.90
CA GLU A 642 17.83 -28.47 -24.15
C GLU A 642 16.42 -28.00 -23.82
N GLU A 643 16.33 -26.76 -23.35
CA GLU A 643 15.08 -26.04 -23.13
C GLU A 643 14.93 -24.94 -24.18
N PHE A 644 13.70 -24.68 -24.64
CA PHE A 644 13.45 -23.63 -25.64
C PHE A 644 12.08 -22.97 -25.50
N GLN A 645 11.95 -21.81 -26.12
CA GLN A 645 10.72 -21.05 -26.34
C GLN A 645 10.68 -20.48 -27.76
N ILE A 646 9.49 -20.08 -28.21
CA ILE A 646 9.29 -19.34 -29.45
C ILE A 646 8.88 -17.92 -29.09
N VAL A 647 9.51 -16.92 -29.70
CA VAL A 647 9.33 -15.51 -29.39
C VAL A 647 8.86 -14.78 -30.64
N ARG A 648 7.77 -14.04 -30.55
CA ARG A 648 7.24 -13.20 -31.64
C ARG A 648 7.99 -11.87 -31.66
N ASP A 649 8.36 -11.40 -32.85
CA ASP A 649 9.03 -10.13 -33.14
C ASP A 649 10.31 -9.85 -32.33
N ALA A 650 10.98 -10.90 -31.85
CA ALA A 650 12.13 -10.80 -30.95
C ALA A 650 11.84 -10.00 -29.67
N ASP A 651 10.57 -9.93 -29.25
CA ASP A 651 10.12 -9.30 -28.01
C ASP A 651 9.97 -10.36 -26.91
N PRO A 652 10.80 -10.34 -25.84
CA PRO A 652 10.71 -11.29 -24.74
C PRO A 652 9.40 -11.21 -23.93
N LYS A 653 8.54 -10.21 -24.17
CA LYS A 653 7.17 -10.13 -23.63
C LYS A 653 6.12 -10.79 -24.53
N GLN A 654 6.50 -11.33 -25.69
CA GLN A 654 5.61 -12.00 -26.64
C GLN A 654 6.07 -13.44 -26.88
N VAL A 655 6.02 -14.25 -25.83
CA VAL A 655 6.54 -15.61 -25.84
C VAL A 655 5.42 -16.62 -26.01
N LEU A 656 5.55 -17.52 -26.97
CA LEU A 656 4.79 -18.76 -27.08
C LEU A 656 5.46 -19.84 -26.22
N TYR A 657 4.69 -20.49 -25.36
CA TYR A 657 5.21 -21.44 -24.38
C TYR A 657 4.22 -22.58 -24.05
N PRO A 658 4.68 -23.74 -23.54
CA PRO A 658 3.78 -24.76 -23.02
C PRO A 658 3.21 -24.33 -21.67
N CYS A 659 1.98 -24.72 -21.32
CA CYS A 659 1.39 -24.33 -20.03
C CYS A 659 2.21 -24.77 -18.79
N LEU A 660 3.05 -25.81 -18.93
CA LEU A 660 3.91 -26.37 -17.89
C LEU A 660 5.40 -25.97 -18.02
N PRO A 661 6.13 -25.82 -16.90
CA PRO A 661 7.58 -25.68 -16.92
C PRO A 661 8.27 -26.96 -17.38
N LYS A 662 9.37 -26.80 -18.12
CA LYS A 662 10.22 -27.89 -18.64
C LYS A 662 9.41 -29.02 -19.29
N CYS A 663 8.41 -28.63 -20.08
CA CYS A 663 7.42 -29.54 -20.63
C CYS A 663 8.05 -30.47 -21.68
N ASP A 664 8.13 -31.76 -21.35
CA ASP A 664 8.47 -32.83 -22.30
C ASP A 664 7.26 -33.72 -22.64
N ARG A 665 6.05 -33.33 -22.25
CA ARG A 665 4.81 -34.10 -22.42
C ARG A 665 3.96 -33.50 -23.54
N GLY A 666 3.30 -34.35 -24.33
CA GLY A 666 2.24 -33.90 -25.25
C GLY A 666 0.89 -33.78 -24.51
N GLY A 667 -0.14 -33.26 -25.19
CA GLY A 667 -1.51 -33.26 -24.67
C GLY A 667 -1.87 -32.10 -23.73
N VAL A 668 -0.97 -31.14 -23.55
CA VAL A 668 -1.23 -29.87 -22.84
C VAL A 668 -1.34 -28.70 -23.82
N PRO A 669 -2.06 -27.61 -23.49
CA PRO A 669 -2.24 -26.49 -24.40
C PRO A 669 -0.97 -25.65 -24.59
N LEU A 670 -0.85 -25.09 -25.79
CA LEU A 670 0.04 -23.98 -26.14
C LEU A 670 -0.54 -22.67 -25.60
N MET A 671 0.29 -21.86 -24.96
CA MET A 671 -0.06 -20.57 -24.35
C MET A 671 0.74 -19.43 -24.98
N GLY A 672 0.29 -18.19 -24.75
CA GLY A 672 0.87 -16.99 -25.33
C GLY A 672 0.46 -16.74 -26.79
N PRO A 673 1.09 -15.79 -27.49
CA PRO A 673 2.29 -15.05 -27.07
C PRO A 673 1.98 -13.99 -26.01
N ASP A 674 2.63 -14.09 -24.85
CA ASP A 674 2.55 -13.10 -23.77
C ASP A 674 3.78 -13.17 -22.85
N ALA A 675 3.84 -12.32 -21.83
CA ALA A 675 4.97 -12.21 -20.90
C ALA A 675 4.95 -13.27 -19.78
N LYS A 676 3.87 -14.07 -19.66
CA LYS A 676 3.68 -15.08 -18.60
C LYS A 676 4.45 -16.37 -18.88
N GLY A 677 5.18 -16.44 -19.99
CA GLY A 677 6.02 -17.58 -20.36
C GLY A 677 7.27 -17.78 -19.51
N LYS A 678 7.60 -16.89 -18.58
CA LYS A 678 8.82 -17.00 -17.77
C LYS A 678 8.91 -18.34 -17.02
N GLY A 679 9.95 -19.12 -17.33
CA GLY A 679 10.18 -20.45 -16.72
C GLY A 679 9.32 -21.58 -17.31
N LYS A 680 8.38 -21.28 -18.20
CA LYS A 680 7.55 -22.23 -18.93
C LYS A 680 8.22 -22.57 -20.27
N ASN A 681 9.08 -23.57 -20.27
CA ASN A 681 9.91 -23.93 -21.43
C ASN A 681 9.56 -25.32 -21.94
N TRP A 682 9.66 -25.56 -23.25
CA TRP A 682 9.69 -26.94 -23.76
C TRP A 682 11.03 -27.58 -23.43
N LEU A 683 11.02 -28.84 -23.00
CA LEU A 683 12.21 -29.63 -22.72
C LEU A 683 12.36 -30.74 -23.77
N VAL A 684 13.52 -30.76 -24.43
CA VAL A 684 13.88 -31.79 -25.41
C VAL A 684 15.07 -32.58 -24.90
N LYS A 685 14.92 -33.91 -24.76
CA LYS A 685 15.98 -34.84 -24.34
C LYS A 685 16.44 -35.66 -25.55
N GLY A 686 17.74 -35.88 -25.67
CA GLY A 686 18.32 -36.67 -26.75
C GLY A 686 19.84 -36.81 -26.66
N ASN A 687 20.44 -37.42 -27.68
CA ASN A 687 21.89 -37.59 -27.76
C ASN A 687 22.57 -36.26 -28.07
N GLN A 688 23.80 -36.11 -27.60
CA GLN A 688 24.63 -34.96 -27.93
C GLN A 688 24.75 -34.77 -29.46
N HIS A 689 24.69 -33.51 -29.91
CA HIS A 689 24.71 -33.08 -31.31
C HIS A 689 23.54 -33.53 -32.18
N GLN A 690 22.52 -34.15 -31.59
CA GLN A 690 21.28 -34.51 -32.29
C GLN A 690 20.51 -33.23 -32.66
N GLU A 691 20.05 -33.17 -33.91
CA GLU A 691 19.28 -32.04 -34.42
C GLU A 691 17.80 -32.17 -34.04
N VAL A 692 17.21 -31.04 -33.64
CA VAL A 692 15.79 -30.89 -33.28
C VAL A 692 15.17 -29.89 -34.25
N ASN A 693 14.04 -30.27 -34.84
CA ASN A 693 13.26 -29.40 -35.71
C ASN A 693 12.04 -28.90 -34.94
N VAL A 694 11.84 -27.58 -34.94
CA VAL A 694 10.65 -26.92 -34.37
C VAL A 694 9.87 -26.29 -35.51
N ARG A 695 8.58 -26.59 -35.61
CA ARG A 695 7.65 -26.00 -36.56
C ARG A 695 6.53 -25.29 -35.79
N LEU A 696 6.30 -24.02 -36.12
CA LEU A 696 5.12 -23.27 -35.69
C LEU A 696 4.20 -23.14 -36.92
N THR A 697 2.93 -23.51 -36.75
CA THR A 697 1.91 -23.35 -37.78
C THR A 697 0.76 -22.53 -37.23
N ILE A 698 0.34 -21.47 -37.91
CA ILE A 698 -0.74 -20.57 -37.53
C ILE A 698 -1.73 -20.53 -38.69
N VAL A 699 -2.89 -21.18 -38.52
CA VAL A 699 -3.95 -21.24 -39.53
C VAL A 699 -5.25 -20.77 -38.89
N ASN A 700 -5.91 -19.76 -39.48
CA ASN A 700 -7.12 -19.16 -38.91
C ASN A 700 -6.96 -18.78 -37.41
N SER A 701 -5.84 -18.13 -37.08
CA SER A 701 -5.47 -17.72 -35.71
C SER A 701 -5.32 -18.86 -34.71
N LYS A 702 -5.18 -20.11 -35.18
CA LYS A 702 -4.92 -21.28 -34.34
C LYS A 702 -3.47 -21.71 -34.47
N ALA A 703 -2.69 -21.41 -33.43
CA ALA A 703 -1.28 -21.77 -33.37
C ALA A 703 -1.09 -23.25 -32.99
N THR A 704 -0.15 -23.91 -33.66
CA THR A 704 0.28 -25.28 -33.38
C THR A 704 1.80 -25.32 -33.41
N VAL A 705 2.41 -25.84 -32.34
CA VAL A 705 3.86 -26.07 -32.27
C VAL A 705 4.13 -27.57 -32.36
N THR A 706 4.97 -27.96 -33.31
CA THR A 706 5.43 -29.34 -33.51
C THR A 706 6.93 -29.41 -33.32
N VAL A 707 7.38 -30.31 -32.46
CA VAL A 707 8.80 -30.59 -32.21
C VAL A 707 9.11 -32.00 -32.68
N THR A 708 9.96 -32.10 -33.69
CA THR A 708 10.36 -33.38 -34.29
C THR A 708 11.82 -33.68 -33.96
N GLY A 709 12.02 -34.73 -33.17
CA GLY A 709 13.32 -35.37 -32.96
C GLY A 709 13.43 -36.70 -33.72
N PRO A 710 14.62 -37.29 -33.87
CA PRO A 710 14.83 -38.54 -34.63
C PRO A 710 14.08 -39.79 -34.17
N ARG A 711 13.45 -39.80 -32.99
CA ARG A 711 12.69 -40.96 -32.46
C ARG A 711 11.29 -40.62 -31.96
N SER A 712 10.88 -39.34 -31.99
CA SER A 712 9.56 -38.91 -31.50
C SER A 712 9.18 -37.55 -32.08
N GLU A 713 7.89 -37.39 -32.33
CA GLU A 713 7.25 -36.13 -32.70
C GLU A 713 6.25 -35.78 -31.61
N LYS A 714 6.29 -34.52 -31.15
CA LYS A 714 5.36 -34.00 -30.14
C LYS A 714 4.68 -32.75 -30.68
N CYS A 715 3.41 -32.58 -30.36
CA CYS A 715 2.59 -31.50 -30.87
C CYS A 715 1.78 -30.85 -29.74
N TRP A 716 1.75 -29.52 -29.75
CA TRP A 716 0.99 -28.67 -28.84
C TRP A 716 0.10 -27.75 -29.67
N ARG A 717 -1.18 -27.63 -29.30
CA ARG A 717 -2.15 -26.78 -29.99
C ARG A 717 -2.61 -25.67 -29.07
N CYS A 718 -2.96 -24.51 -29.64
CA CYS A 718 -3.58 -23.41 -28.90
C CYS A 718 -4.84 -23.89 -28.17
N TRP A 719 -5.25 -23.14 -27.16
CA TRP A 719 -6.37 -23.49 -26.29
C TRP A 719 -7.61 -23.96 -27.05
N GLU A 720 -8.04 -23.22 -28.07
CA GLU A 720 -9.27 -23.48 -28.83
C GLU A 720 -9.21 -24.78 -29.63
N SER A 721 -8.02 -25.19 -30.06
CA SER A 721 -7.81 -26.43 -30.79
C SER A 721 -7.56 -27.62 -29.86
N TRP A 722 -7.01 -27.35 -28.69
CA TRP A 722 -6.77 -28.34 -27.65
C TRP A 722 -8.06 -28.70 -26.90
N ALA A 723 -8.90 -27.71 -26.60
CA ALA A 723 -10.17 -27.81 -25.89
C ALA A 723 -11.18 -28.79 -26.51
N VAL A 724 -11.16 -28.92 -27.84
CA VAL A 724 -12.08 -29.78 -28.61
C VAL A 724 -11.48 -31.15 -28.97
N ASP A 725 -10.27 -31.46 -28.52
CA ASP A 725 -9.64 -32.75 -28.80
C ASP A 725 -10.36 -33.86 -27.99
N PRO A 726 -10.92 -34.91 -28.64
CA PRO A 726 -11.61 -36.00 -27.96
C PRO A 726 -10.73 -36.80 -26.99
N SER A 727 -9.41 -36.65 -27.05
CA SER A 727 -8.50 -37.31 -26.11
C SER A 727 -8.42 -36.63 -24.74
N GLN A 728 -9.02 -35.45 -24.55
CA GLN A 728 -8.99 -34.75 -23.27
C GLN A 728 -9.99 -35.34 -22.29
N THR A 729 -9.52 -35.69 -21.09
CA THR A 729 -10.35 -36.23 -20.01
C THR A 729 -10.18 -35.38 -18.76
N PHE A 730 -11.28 -34.87 -18.22
CA PHE A 730 -11.31 -33.97 -17.07
C PHE A 730 -11.90 -34.65 -15.85
N TYR A 731 -11.38 -34.32 -14.67
CA TYR A 731 -11.79 -34.90 -13.40
C TYR A 731 -11.94 -33.81 -12.36
N LEU A 732 -12.98 -33.89 -11.54
CA LEU A 732 -13.11 -33.08 -10.34
C LEU A 732 -12.34 -33.71 -9.19
N THR A 733 -11.61 -32.89 -8.45
CA THR A 733 -10.93 -33.29 -7.21
C THR A 733 -11.13 -32.21 -6.17
N GLY A 734 -11.28 -32.58 -4.90
CA GLY A 734 -11.53 -31.60 -3.85
C GLY A 734 -11.93 -32.21 -2.52
N THR A 735 -12.49 -31.40 -1.61
CA THR A 735 -12.90 -31.88 -0.29
C THR A 735 -14.02 -32.90 -0.37
N PHE A 736 -14.93 -32.76 -1.33
CA PHE A 736 -16.10 -33.64 -1.50
C PHE A 736 -15.77 -35.11 -1.84
N ASN A 737 -14.55 -35.40 -2.30
CA ASN A 737 -14.11 -36.75 -2.64
C ASN A 737 -12.74 -37.09 -2.02
N ASN A 738 -12.33 -36.37 -0.96
CA ASN A 738 -11.04 -36.54 -0.29
C ASN A 738 -9.84 -36.48 -1.25
N GLY A 739 -9.90 -35.61 -2.26
CA GLY A 739 -8.84 -35.45 -3.25
C GLY A 739 -8.77 -36.55 -4.30
N ALA A 740 -9.76 -37.46 -4.37
CA ALA A 740 -9.84 -38.44 -5.46
C ALA A 740 -10.10 -37.75 -6.83
N ALA A 741 -9.90 -38.47 -7.93
CA ALA A 741 -10.25 -38.00 -9.27
C ALA A 741 -11.64 -38.54 -9.66
N THR A 742 -12.65 -37.66 -9.69
CA THR A 742 -14.01 -38.01 -10.13
C THR A 742 -14.21 -37.56 -11.57
N PRO A 743 -14.50 -38.44 -12.55
CA PRO A 743 -14.57 -38.06 -13.95
C PRO A 743 -15.70 -37.06 -14.24
N MET A 744 -15.40 -36.06 -15.07
CA MET A 744 -16.40 -35.21 -15.71
C MET A 744 -16.77 -35.81 -17.07
N LEU A 745 -18.06 -35.96 -17.32
CA LEU A 745 -18.57 -36.56 -18.55
C LEU A 745 -18.71 -35.49 -19.63
N PRO A 746 -18.24 -35.73 -20.87
CA PRO A 746 -18.49 -34.82 -21.97
C PRO A 746 -19.99 -34.77 -22.29
N ASP A 747 -20.49 -33.59 -22.63
CA ASP A 747 -21.85 -33.41 -23.16
C ASP A 747 -21.87 -33.81 -24.64
N GLU A 748 -22.75 -34.75 -25.02
CA GLU A 748 -22.82 -35.28 -26.39
C GLU A 748 -23.26 -34.24 -27.44
N ASP A 749 -24.00 -33.20 -27.01
CA ASP A 749 -24.58 -32.19 -27.90
C ASP A 749 -23.73 -30.90 -27.95
N ARG A 750 -22.83 -30.69 -26.99
CA ARG A 750 -22.01 -29.47 -26.86
C ARG A 750 -20.52 -29.77 -26.76
N PRO A 751 -19.77 -29.73 -27.88
CA PRO A 751 -18.33 -29.96 -27.90
C PRO A 751 -17.57 -29.06 -26.93
N GLY A 752 -16.62 -29.62 -26.17
CA GLY A 752 -15.80 -28.91 -25.18
C GLY A 752 -16.48 -28.70 -23.81
N LEU A 753 -17.76 -29.05 -23.69
CA LEU A 753 -18.48 -29.00 -22.43
C LEU A 753 -18.34 -30.31 -21.65
N HIS A 754 -17.94 -30.21 -20.39
CA HIS A 754 -17.81 -31.34 -19.48
C HIS A 754 -18.62 -31.09 -18.22
N VAL A 755 -19.30 -32.11 -17.74
CA VAL A 755 -20.20 -32.03 -16.60
C VAL A 755 -19.77 -33.01 -15.52
N GLY A 756 -19.56 -32.50 -14.31
CA GLY A 756 -19.29 -33.28 -13.12
C GLY A 756 -20.30 -32.98 -12.02
N ARG A 757 -20.27 -33.78 -10.96
CA ARG A 757 -21.16 -33.61 -9.81
C ARG A 757 -20.37 -33.52 -8.53
N ILE A 758 -20.77 -32.58 -7.69
CA ILE A 758 -20.22 -32.37 -6.36
C ILE A 758 -21.36 -32.44 -5.36
N THR A 759 -21.20 -33.25 -4.32
CA THR A 759 -22.12 -33.26 -3.18
C THR A 759 -21.43 -32.54 -2.03
N LEU A 760 -22.10 -31.53 -1.49
CA LEU A 760 -21.59 -30.77 -0.35
C LEU A 760 -21.57 -31.62 0.91
N ASP A 761 -20.67 -31.30 1.83
CA ASP A 761 -20.57 -31.99 3.11
C ASP A 761 -21.74 -31.64 4.06
N THR A 762 -21.66 -32.12 5.30
CA THR A 762 -22.68 -31.86 6.32
C THR A 762 -22.79 -30.38 6.70
N GLU A 763 -21.74 -29.59 6.48
CA GLU A 763 -21.69 -28.15 6.74
C GLU A 763 -22.18 -27.34 5.53
N GLY A 764 -22.46 -28.00 4.41
CA GLY A 764 -22.94 -27.34 3.20
C GLY A 764 -21.82 -26.65 2.42
N THR A 765 -20.60 -27.19 2.48
CA THR A 765 -19.46 -26.64 1.75
C THR A 765 -18.73 -27.68 0.93
N ALA A 766 -18.05 -27.25 -0.13
CA ALA A 766 -17.05 -28.05 -0.84
C ALA A 766 -16.09 -27.12 -1.59
N SER A 767 -14.79 -27.44 -1.58
CA SER A 767 -13.85 -26.87 -2.54
C SER A 767 -13.54 -27.89 -3.62
N PHE A 768 -13.28 -27.40 -4.84
CA PHE A 768 -12.88 -28.26 -5.94
C PHE A 768 -11.94 -27.59 -6.92
N GLN A 769 -11.18 -28.44 -7.59
CA GLN A 769 -10.35 -28.13 -8.74
C GLN A 769 -10.70 -29.10 -9.87
N ILE A 770 -10.27 -28.78 -11.08
CA ILE A 770 -10.42 -29.68 -12.23
C ILE A 770 -9.03 -30.12 -12.67
N ILE A 771 -8.78 -31.42 -12.70
CA ILE A 771 -7.51 -32.01 -13.14
C ILE A 771 -7.68 -32.73 -14.47
N LEU A 772 -6.62 -32.76 -15.25
CA LEU A 772 -6.58 -33.46 -16.53
C LEU A 772 -5.95 -34.84 -16.36
N GLN A 773 -6.49 -35.86 -17.03
CA GLN A 773 -5.89 -37.21 -17.15
C GLN A 773 -5.52 -37.88 -15.81
N GLU A 774 -6.27 -37.60 -14.72
CA GLU A 774 -5.95 -38.07 -13.36
C GLU A 774 -4.57 -37.59 -12.83
N ASP A 775 -3.97 -36.58 -13.46
CA ASP A 775 -2.67 -36.02 -13.10
C ASP A 775 -2.84 -34.73 -12.29
N HIS A 776 -2.50 -34.80 -11.00
CA HIS A 776 -2.55 -33.66 -10.08
C HIS A 776 -1.50 -32.57 -10.36
N SER A 777 -0.60 -32.77 -11.33
CA SER A 777 0.27 -31.70 -11.85
C SER A 777 -0.36 -30.89 -12.99
N LEU A 778 -1.56 -31.29 -13.46
CA LEU A 778 -2.32 -30.64 -14.53
C LEU A 778 -3.64 -30.09 -13.99
N VAL A 779 -3.57 -29.01 -13.21
CA VAL A 779 -4.73 -28.45 -12.52
C VAL A 779 -5.24 -27.19 -13.22
N LEU A 780 -6.53 -27.16 -13.54
CA LEU A 780 -7.27 -25.93 -13.83
C LEU A 780 -7.79 -25.35 -12.51
N HIS A 781 -7.57 -24.06 -12.31
CA HIS A 781 -7.87 -23.36 -11.05
C HIS A 781 -8.31 -21.91 -11.31
N PRO A 782 -8.98 -21.23 -10.37
CA PRO A 782 -9.37 -19.83 -10.53
C PRO A 782 -8.23 -18.84 -10.22
N SER A 783 -8.18 -17.70 -10.92
CA SER A 783 -7.51 -16.48 -10.48
C SER A 783 -8.35 -15.67 -9.48
N GLU A 784 -7.82 -14.56 -8.96
CA GLU A 784 -8.49 -13.67 -8.00
C GLU A 784 -9.83 -13.11 -8.51
N ASP A 785 -9.96 -12.92 -9.82
CA ASP A 785 -11.16 -12.47 -10.53
C ASP A 785 -12.07 -13.64 -10.98
N MET A 786 -11.81 -14.86 -10.48
CA MET A 786 -12.50 -16.11 -10.82
C MET A 786 -12.30 -16.59 -12.27
N ALA A 787 -11.38 -15.98 -13.04
CA ALA A 787 -11.04 -16.48 -14.37
C ALA A 787 -10.30 -17.82 -14.30
N LEU A 788 -10.62 -18.74 -15.23
CA LEU A 788 -9.93 -20.02 -15.33
C LEU A 788 -8.47 -19.84 -15.75
N GLN A 789 -7.56 -20.40 -14.94
CA GLN A 789 -6.12 -20.51 -15.13
C GLN A 789 -5.69 -21.97 -15.26
N GLY A 790 -4.42 -22.18 -15.61
CA GLY A 790 -3.86 -23.51 -15.84
C GLY A 790 -4.13 -24.06 -17.25
N PRO A 791 -3.81 -25.34 -17.52
CA PRO A 791 -3.40 -26.35 -16.55
C PRO A 791 -1.95 -26.16 -16.08
N ASP A 792 -1.72 -26.02 -14.77
CA ASP A 792 -0.39 -26.01 -14.16
C ASP A 792 -0.39 -26.48 -12.68
N GLU A 793 0.80 -26.57 -12.07
CA GLU A 793 1.04 -27.15 -10.73
C GLU A 793 0.71 -26.17 -9.58
N ALA A 794 -0.10 -25.13 -9.82
CA ALA A 794 -0.34 -24.08 -8.82
C ALA A 794 -1.16 -24.62 -7.62
N GLY A 795 -0.46 -24.92 -6.52
CA GLY A 795 -0.99 -25.64 -5.37
C GLY A 795 -1.75 -24.83 -4.32
N GLY A 796 -2.74 -24.00 -4.70
CA GLY A 796 -3.50 -23.25 -3.69
C GLY A 796 -4.93 -22.81 -4.04
N ASN A 797 -5.20 -22.43 -5.30
CA ASN A 797 -6.50 -21.87 -5.65
C ASN A 797 -7.50 -22.96 -6.03
N ALA A 798 -8.71 -22.89 -5.47
CA ALA A 798 -9.80 -23.81 -5.76
C ALA A 798 -11.11 -23.03 -5.84
N TRP A 799 -12.06 -23.52 -6.63
CA TRP A 799 -13.43 -23.00 -6.58
C TRP A 799 -14.10 -23.45 -5.29
N TYR A 800 -14.86 -22.56 -4.65
CA TYR A 800 -15.58 -22.85 -3.43
C TYR A 800 -17.09 -22.84 -3.66
N LEU A 801 -17.76 -23.87 -3.16
CA LEU A 801 -19.20 -24.06 -3.20
C LEU A 801 -19.77 -23.97 -1.79
N GLU A 802 -20.82 -23.17 -1.63
CA GLU A 802 -21.63 -23.12 -0.40
C GLU A 802 -23.10 -23.32 -0.76
N GLY A 803 -23.84 -24.04 0.08
CA GLY A 803 -25.25 -24.34 -0.14
C GLY A 803 -25.88 -25.16 0.96
N PRO A 804 -27.11 -25.68 0.76
CA PRO A 804 -27.74 -26.55 1.72
C PRO A 804 -26.91 -27.82 1.97
N SER A 805 -26.85 -28.25 3.23
CA SER A 805 -26.17 -29.48 3.65
C SER A 805 -26.58 -30.68 2.77
N ASN A 806 -25.60 -31.43 2.29
CA ASN A 806 -25.78 -32.57 1.37
C ASN A 806 -26.43 -32.24 0.01
N ALA A 807 -26.51 -30.96 -0.39
CA ALA A 807 -26.98 -30.62 -1.73
C ALA A 807 -25.98 -31.08 -2.80
N THR A 808 -26.50 -31.58 -3.91
CA THR A 808 -25.67 -31.90 -5.08
C THR A 808 -25.70 -30.75 -6.07
N TYR A 809 -24.51 -30.28 -6.45
CA TYR A 809 -24.30 -29.31 -7.50
C TYR A 809 -23.80 -29.99 -8.77
N GLU A 810 -24.29 -29.52 -9.90
CA GLU A 810 -23.77 -29.86 -11.21
C GLU A 810 -22.73 -28.80 -11.58
N VAL A 811 -21.47 -29.22 -11.68
CA VAL A 811 -20.35 -28.38 -12.10
C VAL A 811 -20.13 -28.58 -13.59
N THR A 812 -20.06 -27.48 -14.32
CA THR A 812 -19.91 -27.46 -15.76
C THR A 812 -18.60 -26.76 -16.10
N LEU A 813 -17.76 -27.43 -16.90
CA LEU A 813 -16.57 -26.87 -17.53
C LEU A 813 -16.86 -26.70 -19.02
N ASP A 814 -17.05 -25.46 -19.46
CA ASP A 814 -17.22 -25.08 -20.85
C ASP A 814 -15.90 -24.57 -21.42
N LEU A 815 -15.16 -25.43 -22.12
CA LEU A 815 -13.88 -25.06 -22.71
C LEU A 815 -14.01 -24.16 -23.94
N MET A 816 -15.22 -24.03 -24.48
CA MET A 816 -15.53 -23.19 -25.64
C MET A 816 -16.04 -21.80 -25.25
N GLN A 817 -16.33 -21.59 -23.97
CA GLN A 817 -16.65 -20.28 -23.42
C GLN A 817 -15.42 -19.35 -23.55
N MET A 818 -15.64 -18.18 -24.14
CA MET A 818 -14.57 -17.21 -24.40
C MET A 818 -14.20 -16.42 -23.14
N ASP A 819 -15.19 -16.11 -22.32
CA ASP A 819 -14.98 -15.45 -21.03
C ASP A 819 -14.48 -16.48 -20.00
N ARG A 820 -13.19 -16.39 -19.66
CA ARG A 820 -12.54 -17.30 -18.71
C ARG A 820 -13.19 -17.31 -17.32
N THR A 821 -13.88 -16.24 -16.92
CA THR A 821 -14.62 -16.19 -15.64
C THR A 821 -15.90 -17.03 -15.66
N LYS A 822 -16.40 -17.36 -16.86
CA LYS A 822 -17.64 -18.13 -17.07
C LYS A 822 -17.39 -19.57 -17.54
N MET A 823 -16.14 -19.95 -17.79
CA MET A 823 -15.78 -21.30 -18.25
C MET A 823 -16.11 -22.37 -17.22
N VAL A 824 -16.04 -22.04 -15.93
CA VAL A 824 -16.49 -22.92 -14.85
C VAL A 824 -17.72 -22.31 -14.22
N SER A 825 -18.81 -23.07 -14.23
CA SER A 825 -20.05 -22.67 -13.58
C SER A 825 -20.64 -23.85 -12.84
N TRP A 826 -21.49 -23.56 -11.86
CA TRP A 826 -22.18 -24.59 -11.10
C TRP A 826 -23.60 -24.16 -10.78
N ARG A 827 -24.48 -25.15 -10.69
CA ARG A 827 -25.88 -24.92 -10.33
C ARG A 827 -26.41 -26.04 -9.43
N PRO A 828 -27.35 -25.75 -8.52
CA PRO A 828 -28.01 -26.78 -7.73
C PRO A 828 -28.69 -27.78 -8.66
N ASN A 829 -28.48 -29.08 -8.43
CA ASN A 829 -29.15 -30.13 -9.18
C ASN A 829 -30.57 -30.34 -8.61
N ILE A 830 -31.54 -29.62 -9.17
CA ILE A 830 -32.94 -29.61 -8.71
C ILE A 830 -33.62 -30.98 -8.90
N LYS A 831 -33.04 -31.92 -9.65
CA LYS A 831 -33.61 -33.26 -9.88
C LYS A 831 -33.41 -34.26 -8.72
N ALA A 832 -32.74 -33.89 -7.63
CA ALA A 832 -32.50 -34.78 -6.48
C ALA A 832 -33.34 -34.45 -5.21
N LEU A 833 -34.31 -33.51 -5.31
CA LEU A 833 -35.23 -33.14 -4.22
C LEU A 833 -36.68 -33.59 -4.48
N ALA A 834 -36.87 -34.72 -5.17
CA ALA A 834 -38.16 -35.39 -5.34
C ALA A 834 -38.16 -36.78 -4.69
#